data_AF-A0A7V2W7K6-F1
#
_entry.id   AF-A0A7V2W7K6-F1
#
_cell.length_a   1.000
_cell.length_b   1.000
_cell.length_c   1.000
_cell.angle_alpha   90.00
_cell.angle_beta   90.00
_cell.angle_gamma   90.00
#
_symmetry.space_group_name_H-M   'P 1'
#
loop_
_entity.id
_entity.type
_entity.pdbx_description
1 polymer ?
#
loop_
_entity_poly.entity_id
_entity_poly.type
_entity_poly.pdbx_seq_one_letter_code
_entity_poly.pdbx_strand_id
1 'polypeptide(L)'
;MKTLTTTILLAVCLTGVFCQTNLELVSNLKLDGFLNDIWGYTAPDGSEYALVCGEKGVYIIDISVTTDPQVVSVSPDSTEWFDIKTWGSYAYAIDNEDKGMLVIDLSNLPDSVEYRKWYNSGTGGPTFRRAHNCWIDEHGIGYLSGSDLNSGVAFIDFATMPGQPSYLGGTSSDWVHDVFVKGDIMFAAEGSSKIIEVYDVSDKSEPFILASIDVPGGYAHSAWLSENGKVLYVADEKPYSPISSFDISDLNDIRLLDEFRMPLRENVLSVPHNVFEKDGFLVISHYVDGAVIVDAHKPENLVQVGQYDTNDACYIYGGVFGVYPFFPSCLVAASDGGNGVFVFRPTYQRACYLEGKIKDAKTGLPLAGVTVKILSEDNNDGISDVVGNFKTGQLSEGNFEVVFKKDGYYGNIVPVSLNRAKTTEINVEMQALDYPKSLVVRDEKRKPLEAVSILIETADSNYIYQTNNDGLVSFPDGIESDYTIYAGRWGWLSKNMRSPVVPANEQVSIILEKGYEDNFIFDFGWTVYGDAEKGMWERGVPDDVKSTPCENLAPPSDDANDLGNSCYITGNEPLSIFTDTWIFTVNQVVYNGETILTSPILPLKSNYLRPQLSYSTWFVNQRLNYYFYPSYYGTFAPANDKLEIFIENGTESILLETITDTSLWRPSKILNLADLIEITDNMRLVIKTADTKESNHFLEAGFDNFKITEGMADEDFLFQEESIKWNIYPNPFFTSFKIDYKIEKEYKKLELEIFNILGQVIEKRILENEIGTISIEPITPAGIYFVVFKFDGKRSKPIKIIKAK
;
A
#
# COMPACT_ATOMS: atom_id res chain seq x y z
N MET A 1 -37.34 -3.71 46.97
CA MET A 1 -37.30 -3.32 45.54
C MET A 1 -36.24 -2.26 45.35
N LYS A 2 -35.04 -2.66 44.90
CA LYS A 2 -34.06 -1.76 44.30
C LYS A 2 -33.57 -2.48 43.06
N THR A 3 -33.93 -1.92 41.92
CA THR A 3 -33.65 -2.39 40.57
C THR A 3 -32.14 -2.31 40.31
N LEU A 4 -31.56 -3.42 39.89
CA LEU A 4 -30.18 -3.52 39.42
C LEU A 4 -30.17 -3.11 37.95
N THR A 5 -29.55 -1.98 37.61
CA THR A 5 -29.31 -1.58 36.22
C THR A 5 -27.99 -2.22 35.77
N THR A 6 -28.09 -3.19 34.88
CA THR A 6 -26.95 -3.84 34.21
C THR A 6 -26.52 -2.95 33.05
N THR A 7 -25.35 -2.32 33.16
CA THR A 7 -24.71 -1.61 32.04
C THR A 7 -23.98 -2.63 31.17
N ILE A 8 -24.54 -2.94 30.00
CA ILE A 8 -23.88 -3.73 28.96
C ILE A 8 -22.92 -2.78 28.22
N LEU A 9 -21.62 -3.06 28.30
CA LEU A 9 -20.60 -2.38 27.50
C LEU A 9 -20.63 -3.02 26.10
N LEU A 10 -21.27 -2.34 25.15
CA LEU A 10 -21.30 -2.75 23.75
C LEU A 10 -19.96 -2.34 23.12
N ALA A 11 -19.08 -3.31 22.85
CA ALA A 11 -17.90 -3.10 22.02
C ALA A 11 -18.39 -2.89 20.58
N VAL A 12 -18.46 -1.62 20.16
CA VAL A 12 -18.68 -1.27 18.75
C VAL A 12 -17.35 -1.50 18.05
N CYS A 13 -17.26 -2.59 17.28
CA CYS A 13 -16.28 -2.69 16.20
C CYS A 13 -16.61 -1.58 15.21
N LEU A 14 -15.84 -0.49 15.24
CA LEU A 14 -15.81 0.48 14.16
C LEU A 14 -15.09 -0.19 12.99
N THR A 15 -15.84 -0.86 12.12
CA THR A 15 -15.40 -1.06 10.74
C THR A 15 -15.37 0.33 10.12
N GLY A 16 -14.19 0.79 9.69
CA GLY A 16 -14.06 2.02 8.92
C GLY A 16 -14.87 1.87 7.64
N VAL A 17 -16.04 2.51 7.58
CA VAL A 17 -16.76 2.68 6.33
C VAL A 17 -16.09 3.86 5.65
N PHE A 18 -15.32 3.61 4.59
CA PHE A 18 -14.91 4.69 3.69
C PHE A 18 -16.20 5.34 3.17
N CYS A 19 -16.39 6.61 3.48
CA CYS A 19 -17.53 7.35 2.95
C CYS A 19 -17.28 7.54 1.45
N GLN A 20 -18.05 6.86 0.61
CA GLN A 20 -18.04 7.10 -0.83
C GLN A 20 -18.57 8.51 -1.08
N THR A 21 -17.75 9.36 -1.70
CA THR A 21 -18.04 10.78 -1.85
C THR A 21 -18.69 11.06 -3.19
N ASN A 22 -19.75 11.88 -3.19
CA ASN A 22 -20.44 12.42 -4.37
C ASN A 22 -20.84 11.45 -5.49
N LEU A 23 -20.83 10.14 -5.24
CA LEU A 23 -21.31 9.12 -6.16
C LEU A 23 -22.18 8.13 -5.39
N GLU A 24 -23.49 8.35 -5.42
CA GLU A 24 -24.47 7.52 -4.71
C GLU A 24 -24.80 6.27 -5.54
N LEU A 25 -24.69 5.07 -4.95
CA LEU A 25 -25.20 3.85 -5.57
C LEU A 25 -26.73 3.86 -5.62
N VAL A 26 -27.28 3.72 -6.82
CA VAL A 26 -28.73 3.60 -7.05
C VAL A 26 -29.15 2.14 -7.14
N SER A 27 -28.39 1.35 -7.90
CA SER A 27 -28.63 -0.09 -8.07
C SER A 27 -27.37 -0.84 -8.49
N ASN A 28 -27.29 -2.12 -8.13
CA ASN A 28 -26.33 -3.06 -8.69
C ASN A 28 -27.10 -4.25 -9.28
N LEU A 29 -26.87 -4.52 -10.57
CA LEU A 29 -27.37 -5.70 -11.27
C LEU A 29 -26.24 -6.69 -11.48
N LYS A 30 -26.28 -7.82 -10.77
CA LYS A 30 -25.32 -8.90 -10.97
C LYS A 30 -25.58 -9.61 -12.30
N LEU A 31 -24.52 -9.75 -13.09
CA LEU A 31 -24.50 -10.53 -14.33
C LEU A 31 -23.39 -11.59 -14.21
N ASP A 32 -23.58 -12.70 -14.91
CA ASP A 32 -22.61 -13.78 -14.96
C ASP A 32 -21.58 -13.55 -16.07
N GLY A 33 -20.30 -13.79 -15.78
CA GLY A 33 -19.20 -13.68 -16.76
C GLY A 33 -18.51 -12.32 -16.68
N PHE A 34 -17.38 -12.19 -17.37
CA PHE A 34 -16.63 -10.95 -17.42
C PHE A 34 -17.36 -9.88 -18.24
N LEU A 35 -17.41 -8.64 -17.75
CA LEU A 35 -17.99 -7.47 -18.43
C LEU A 35 -16.90 -6.48 -18.83
N ASN A 36 -17.01 -5.91 -20.02
CA ASN A 36 -15.83 -5.35 -20.68
C ASN A 36 -16.08 -4.04 -21.45
N ASP A 37 -17.29 -3.49 -21.51
CA ASP A 37 -17.54 -2.12 -21.98
C ASP A 37 -18.98 -1.73 -21.65
N ILE A 38 -19.31 -0.43 -21.72
CA ILE A 38 -20.67 0.06 -21.55
C ILE A 38 -20.93 1.31 -22.39
N TRP A 39 -22.12 1.38 -22.98
CA TRP A 39 -22.65 2.57 -23.63
C TRP A 39 -24.10 2.83 -23.24
N GLY A 40 -24.65 3.97 -23.65
CA GLY A 40 -26.03 4.34 -23.39
C GLY A 40 -26.86 4.54 -24.66
N TYR A 41 -28.15 4.28 -24.51
CA TYR A 41 -29.17 4.61 -25.51
C TYR A 41 -30.38 5.24 -24.81
N THR A 42 -30.86 6.37 -25.34
CA THR A 42 -32.16 6.93 -24.94
C THR A 42 -33.13 6.76 -26.09
N ALA A 43 -34.19 6.00 -25.86
CA ALA A 43 -35.24 5.80 -26.85
C ALA A 43 -36.06 7.09 -27.07
N PRO A 44 -36.73 7.24 -28.22
CA PRO A 44 -37.52 8.44 -28.51
C PRO A 44 -38.65 8.76 -27.51
N ASP A 45 -39.09 7.77 -26.73
CA ASP A 45 -40.09 7.92 -25.68
C ASP A 45 -39.50 8.40 -24.33
N GLY A 46 -38.17 8.52 -24.24
CA GLY A 46 -37.43 8.93 -23.04
C GLY A 46 -36.95 7.77 -22.17
N SER A 47 -37.22 6.51 -22.55
CA SER A 47 -36.70 5.34 -21.84
C SER A 47 -35.18 5.24 -22.02
N GLU A 48 -34.47 4.91 -20.95
CA GLU A 48 -33.01 4.85 -20.92
C GLU A 48 -32.52 3.42 -20.80
N TYR A 49 -31.55 3.05 -21.64
CA TYR A 49 -30.99 1.71 -21.71
C TYR A 49 -29.46 1.77 -21.61
N ALA A 50 -28.90 0.97 -20.70
CA ALA A 50 -27.49 0.65 -20.68
C ALA A 50 -27.22 -0.52 -21.63
N LEU A 51 -26.25 -0.35 -22.53
CA LEU A 51 -25.77 -1.36 -23.45
C LEU A 51 -24.43 -1.87 -22.91
N VAL A 52 -24.42 -3.06 -22.33
CA VAL A 52 -23.27 -3.59 -21.59
C VAL A 52 -22.65 -4.75 -22.34
N CYS A 53 -21.36 -4.66 -22.63
CA CYS A 53 -20.59 -5.71 -23.27
C CYS A 53 -20.08 -6.72 -22.24
N GLY A 54 -20.12 -8.00 -22.58
CA GLY A 54 -19.48 -9.04 -21.79
C GLY A 54 -19.36 -10.37 -22.52
N GLU A 55 -18.79 -11.37 -21.84
CA GLU A 55 -18.42 -12.66 -22.45
C GLU A 55 -19.57 -13.38 -23.15
N LYS A 56 -20.80 -13.18 -22.66
CA LYS A 56 -22.01 -13.83 -23.18
C LYS A 56 -22.75 -13.01 -24.23
N GLY A 57 -22.25 -11.82 -24.57
CA GLY A 57 -22.87 -10.92 -25.54
C GLY A 57 -23.06 -9.50 -25.03
N VAL A 58 -23.72 -8.70 -25.86
CA VAL A 58 -24.21 -7.36 -25.52
C VAL A 58 -25.54 -7.50 -24.78
N TYR A 59 -25.57 -7.08 -23.53
CA TYR A 59 -26.76 -6.96 -22.70
C TYR A 59 -27.42 -5.61 -22.94
N ILE A 60 -28.74 -5.62 -23.15
CA ILE A 60 -29.56 -4.41 -23.23
C ILE A 60 -30.38 -4.33 -21.94
N ILE A 61 -30.09 -3.34 -21.12
CA ILE A 61 -30.62 -3.21 -19.76
C ILE A 61 -31.45 -1.94 -19.66
N ASP A 62 -32.74 -2.06 -19.38
CA ASP A 62 -33.61 -0.92 -19.07
C ASP A 62 -33.25 -0.37 -17.70
N ILE A 63 -32.86 0.90 -17.65
CA ILE A 63 -32.52 1.62 -16.42
C ILE A 63 -33.54 2.73 -16.10
N SER A 64 -34.64 2.82 -16.85
CA SER A 64 -35.69 3.83 -16.68
C SER A 64 -36.32 3.78 -15.29
N VAL A 65 -36.39 2.59 -14.67
CA VAL A 65 -36.69 2.40 -13.25
C VAL A 65 -35.37 2.19 -12.50
N THR A 66 -34.81 3.30 -12.01
CA THR A 66 -33.40 3.37 -11.59
C THR A 66 -32.99 2.42 -10.47
N THR A 67 -33.94 1.95 -9.65
CA THR A 67 -33.66 1.04 -8.52
C THR A 67 -33.83 -0.43 -8.87
N ASP A 68 -34.36 -0.75 -10.06
CA ASP A 68 -34.68 -2.11 -10.48
C ASP A 68 -34.34 -2.32 -11.97
N PRO A 69 -33.06 -2.16 -12.37
CA PRO A 69 -32.66 -2.32 -13.76
C PRO A 69 -32.95 -3.73 -14.28
N GLN A 70 -33.50 -3.85 -15.49
CA GLN A 70 -33.94 -5.13 -16.06
C GLN A 70 -33.20 -5.45 -17.37
N VAL A 71 -32.71 -6.67 -17.50
CA VAL A 71 -32.20 -7.18 -18.79
C VAL A 71 -33.38 -7.41 -19.73
N VAL A 72 -33.46 -6.61 -20.80
CA VAL A 72 -34.49 -6.72 -21.85
C VAL A 72 -34.09 -7.71 -22.92
N SER A 73 -32.80 -7.74 -23.27
CA SER A 73 -32.28 -8.66 -24.29
C SER A 73 -30.79 -8.91 -24.09
N VAL A 74 -30.31 -10.01 -24.67
CA VAL A 74 -28.88 -10.33 -24.78
C VAL A 74 -28.63 -10.79 -26.21
N SER A 75 -27.59 -10.25 -26.85
CA SER A 75 -27.21 -10.67 -28.19
C SER A 75 -26.80 -12.14 -28.24
N PRO A 76 -26.98 -12.85 -29.37
CA PRO A 76 -26.69 -14.28 -29.45
C PRO A 76 -25.19 -14.64 -29.46
N ASP A 77 -24.29 -13.68 -29.69
CA ASP A 77 -22.85 -13.93 -29.84
C ASP A 77 -22.10 -13.79 -28.52
N SER A 78 -21.24 -14.76 -28.21
CA SER A 78 -20.26 -14.69 -27.13
C SER A 78 -18.88 -14.33 -27.67
N THR A 79 -18.10 -13.55 -26.94
CA THR A 79 -16.73 -13.16 -27.31
C THR A 79 -15.96 -12.76 -26.06
N GLU A 80 -14.63 -12.78 -26.06
CA GLU A 80 -13.80 -12.32 -24.95
C GLU A 80 -13.95 -10.80 -24.70
N TRP A 81 -14.19 -10.04 -25.77
CA TRP A 81 -14.24 -8.58 -25.78
C TRP A 81 -15.20 -7.98 -26.81
N PHE A 82 -16.13 -7.10 -26.41
CA PHE A 82 -16.85 -6.18 -27.30
C PHE A 82 -16.60 -4.70 -26.95
N ASP A 83 -16.54 -3.82 -27.94
CA ASP A 83 -16.78 -2.37 -27.80
C ASP A 83 -18.07 -2.00 -28.55
N ILE A 84 -18.84 -1.04 -28.03
CA ILE A 84 -20.14 -0.66 -28.58
C ILE A 84 -20.37 0.86 -28.61
N LYS A 85 -20.97 1.35 -29.71
CA LYS A 85 -21.49 2.73 -29.84
C LYS A 85 -22.85 2.76 -30.52
N THR A 86 -23.55 3.89 -30.38
CA THR A 86 -24.91 4.09 -30.94
C THR A 86 -24.94 5.18 -32.00
N TRP A 87 -25.81 5.00 -33.00
CA TRP A 87 -26.21 6.06 -33.93
C TRP A 87 -27.69 5.92 -34.29
N GLY A 88 -28.47 6.99 -34.06
CA GLY A 88 -29.92 6.92 -34.18
C GLY A 88 -30.51 5.83 -33.28
N SER A 89 -31.34 4.95 -33.84
CA SER A 89 -31.93 3.79 -33.14
C SER A 89 -31.14 2.50 -33.37
N TYR A 90 -29.86 2.59 -33.70
CA TYR A 90 -28.99 1.43 -33.89
C TYR A 90 -27.79 1.47 -32.94
N ALA A 91 -27.37 0.28 -32.50
CA ALA A 91 -26.07 0.07 -31.88
C ALA A 91 -25.18 -0.79 -32.77
N TYR A 92 -23.88 -0.55 -32.67
CA TYR A 92 -22.85 -1.22 -33.45
C TYR A 92 -21.80 -1.71 -32.47
N ALA A 93 -21.68 -3.03 -32.35
CA ALA A 93 -20.69 -3.67 -31.51
C ALA A 93 -19.64 -4.39 -32.37
N ILE A 94 -18.37 -4.25 -31.99
CA ILE A 94 -17.22 -4.85 -32.67
C ILE A 94 -16.42 -5.69 -31.68
N ASP A 95 -15.67 -6.65 -32.20
CA ASP A 95 -14.81 -7.54 -31.43
C ASP A 95 -13.49 -7.81 -32.16
N ASN A 96 -12.54 -8.41 -31.44
CA ASN A 96 -11.23 -8.80 -31.93
C ASN A 96 -11.17 -10.22 -32.53
N GLU A 97 -12.30 -10.93 -32.65
CA GLU A 97 -12.39 -12.37 -32.94
C GLU A 97 -12.90 -12.74 -34.35
N ASP A 98 -12.62 -11.90 -35.36
CA ASP A 98 -12.98 -12.17 -36.78
C ASP A 98 -14.49 -12.46 -37.02
N LYS A 99 -15.39 -11.94 -36.17
CA LYS A 99 -16.86 -12.20 -36.25
C LYS A 99 -17.65 -11.13 -37.01
N GLY A 100 -16.99 -10.07 -37.45
CA GLY A 100 -17.63 -8.90 -38.06
C GLY A 100 -18.45 -8.09 -37.05
N MET A 101 -19.02 -6.98 -37.52
CA MET A 101 -19.74 -6.04 -36.68
C MET A 101 -21.14 -6.55 -36.38
N LEU A 102 -21.52 -6.60 -35.11
CA LEU A 102 -22.89 -6.81 -34.69
C LEU A 102 -23.67 -5.50 -34.80
N VAL A 103 -24.66 -5.47 -35.67
CA VAL A 103 -25.61 -4.36 -35.81
C VAL A 103 -26.89 -4.74 -35.07
N ILE A 104 -27.31 -3.87 -34.16
CA ILE A 104 -28.44 -4.08 -33.25
C ILE A 104 -29.49 -3.01 -33.52
N ASP A 105 -30.71 -3.41 -33.88
CA ASP A 105 -31.85 -2.51 -34.04
C ASP A 105 -32.57 -2.31 -32.69
N LEU A 106 -32.53 -1.08 -32.18
CA LEU A 106 -33.08 -0.66 -30.90
C LEU A 106 -34.47 0.01 -31.02
N SER A 107 -35.03 0.08 -32.23
CA SER A 107 -36.23 0.87 -32.54
C SER A 107 -37.50 0.37 -31.84
N ASN A 108 -37.55 -0.92 -31.53
CA ASN A 108 -38.72 -1.59 -30.96
C ASN A 108 -38.53 -1.98 -29.48
N LEU A 109 -37.56 -1.38 -28.78
CA LEU A 109 -37.41 -1.60 -27.35
C LEU A 109 -38.64 -1.10 -26.57
N PRO A 110 -39.03 -1.79 -25.48
CA PRO A 110 -38.45 -3.03 -24.96
C PRO A 110 -39.03 -4.32 -25.59
N ASP A 111 -39.96 -4.22 -26.54
CA ASP A 111 -40.75 -5.35 -27.05
C ASP A 111 -39.93 -6.36 -27.90
N SER A 112 -38.97 -5.87 -28.69
CA SER A 112 -38.12 -6.74 -29.52
C SER A 112 -36.82 -6.07 -29.96
N VAL A 113 -35.82 -6.89 -30.30
CA VAL A 113 -34.49 -6.47 -30.78
C VAL A 113 -34.09 -7.36 -31.94
N GLU A 114 -33.60 -6.75 -33.04
CA GLU A 114 -33.05 -7.48 -34.19
C GLU A 114 -31.52 -7.40 -34.20
N TYR A 115 -30.88 -8.53 -34.45
CA TYR A 115 -29.43 -8.67 -34.50
C TYR A 115 -28.99 -9.13 -35.90
N ARG A 116 -27.99 -8.47 -36.49
CA ARG A 116 -27.42 -8.87 -37.78
C ARG A 116 -25.91 -8.62 -37.82
N LYS A 117 -25.18 -9.46 -38.55
CA LYS A 117 -23.74 -9.26 -38.79
C LYS A 117 -23.46 -8.47 -40.06
N TRP A 118 -22.48 -7.58 -39.99
CA TRP A 118 -21.94 -6.84 -41.12
C TRP A 118 -20.44 -7.12 -41.29
N TYR A 119 -20.03 -7.40 -42.53
CA TYR A 119 -18.66 -7.82 -42.89
C TYR A 119 -18.03 -6.98 -44.00
N ASN A 120 -18.68 -5.90 -44.46
CA ASN A 120 -18.25 -5.15 -45.64
C ASN A 120 -17.96 -6.03 -46.90
N SER A 121 -18.81 -7.02 -47.20
CA SER A 121 -18.51 -8.05 -48.21
C SER A 121 -19.07 -7.78 -49.62
N GLY A 122 -19.65 -6.61 -49.85
CA GLY A 122 -20.25 -6.22 -51.14
C GLY A 122 -19.34 -5.29 -51.95
N THR A 123 -19.16 -5.58 -53.25
CA THR A 123 -18.52 -4.70 -54.26
C THR A 123 -17.00 -4.66 -54.37
N GLY A 124 -16.29 -5.72 -53.97
CA GLY A 124 -14.86 -5.89 -54.29
C GLY A 124 -13.88 -5.12 -53.40
N GLY A 125 -14.37 -4.51 -52.32
CA GLY A 125 -13.55 -3.97 -51.23
C GLY A 125 -13.09 -5.04 -50.22
N PRO A 126 -12.23 -4.67 -49.26
CA PRO A 126 -11.79 -5.58 -48.20
C PRO A 126 -12.95 -5.99 -47.29
N THR A 127 -12.95 -7.25 -46.86
CA THR A 127 -13.93 -7.77 -45.89
C THR A 127 -13.52 -7.35 -44.49
N PHE A 128 -14.40 -6.68 -43.76
CA PHE A 128 -14.25 -6.40 -42.34
C PHE A 128 -14.51 -7.67 -41.53
N ARG A 129 -13.61 -7.98 -40.59
CA ARG A 129 -13.78 -9.09 -39.65
C ARG A 129 -13.64 -8.65 -38.21
N ARG A 130 -12.80 -7.65 -37.92
CA ARG A 130 -12.53 -7.23 -36.55
C ARG A 130 -11.99 -5.81 -36.44
N ALA A 131 -12.16 -5.24 -35.25
CA ALA A 131 -11.54 -3.99 -34.82
C ALA A 131 -11.42 -4.02 -33.29
N HIS A 132 -10.56 -3.15 -32.74
CA HIS A 132 -10.31 -3.10 -31.32
C HIS A 132 -11.29 -2.18 -30.57
N ASN A 133 -11.45 -0.94 -31.04
CA ASN A 133 -12.38 0.05 -30.47
C ASN A 133 -13.20 0.72 -31.58
N CYS A 134 -14.35 1.30 -31.22
CA CYS A 134 -15.15 2.11 -32.12
C CYS A 134 -15.60 3.42 -31.48
N TRP A 135 -15.54 4.49 -32.28
CA TRP A 135 -16.14 5.79 -31.98
C TRP A 135 -17.12 6.16 -33.09
N ILE A 136 -18.19 6.89 -32.76
CA ILE A 136 -19.11 7.48 -33.76
C ILE A 136 -19.23 8.98 -33.45
N ASP A 137 -18.89 9.83 -34.42
CA ASP A 137 -18.95 11.28 -34.26
C ASP A 137 -20.38 11.85 -34.40
N GLU A 138 -20.52 13.15 -34.21
CA GLU A 138 -21.80 13.87 -34.31
C GLU A 138 -22.40 13.91 -35.73
N HIS A 139 -21.65 13.45 -36.74
CA HIS A 139 -22.07 13.36 -38.14
C HIS A 139 -22.46 11.93 -38.54
N GLY A 140 -22.30 10.97 -37.63
CA GLY A 140 -22.60 9.56 -37.85
C GLY A 140 -21.53 8.85 -38.67
N ILE A 141 -20.30 9.36 -38.63
CA ILE A 141 -19.13 8.66 -39.13
C ILE A 141 -18.54 7.84 -37.98
N GLY A 142 -18.39 6.56 -38.23
CA GLY A 142 -17.69 5.60 -37.39
C GLY A 142 -16.19 5.61 -37.64
N TYR A 143 -15.43 5.45 -36.57
CA TYR A 143 -13.98 5.34 -36.57
C TYR A 143 -13.62 4.06 -35.83
N LEU A 144 -13.20 3.02 -36.56
CA LEU A 144 -12.85 1.72 -35.99
C LEU A 144 -11.33 1.63 -35.86
N SER A 145 -10.81 1.67 -34.64
CA SER A 145 -9.37 1.56 -34.36
C SER A 145 -8.92 0.09 -34.38
N GLY A 146 -7.64 -0.14 -34.73
CA GLY A 146 -7.06 -1.47 -34.79
C GLY A 146 -7.77 -2.40 -35.77
N SER A 147 -8.34 -1.84 -36.84
CA SER A 147 -9.21 -2.57 -37.77
C SER A 147 -8.42 -3.43 -38.76
N ASP A 148 -9.01 -4.53 -39.21
CA ASP A 148 -8.48 -5.33 -40.32
C ASP A 148 -8.82 -4.76 -41.72
N LEU A 149 -9.64 -3.69 -41.79
CA LEU A 149 -9.85 -2.93 -43.02
C LEU A 149 -8.64 -2.07 -43.40
N ASN A 150 -8.00 -1.49 -42.38
CA ASN A 150 -6.75 -0.75 -42.47
C ASN A 150 -6.10 -0.73 -41.08
N SER A 151 -4.81 -1.06 -41.00
CA SER A 151 -4.12 -1.34 -39.73
C SER A 151 -4.21 -0.24 -38.66
N GLY A 152 -4.50 1.00 -39.04
CA GLY A 152 -4.81 2.12 -38.14
C GLY A 152 -6.32 2.25 -37.85
N VAL A 153 -6.97 3.28 -38.42
CA VAL A 153 -8.38 3.64 -38.13
C VAL A 153 -9.24 3.59 -39.39
N ALA A 154 -10.28 2.75 -39.41
CA ALA A 154 -11.22 2.62 -40.53
C ALA A 154 -12.39 3.60 -40.36
N PHE A 155 -12.75 4.31 -41.43
CA PHE A 155 -13.89 5.22 -41.45
C PHE A 155 -15.13 4.54 -42.05
N ILE A 156 -16.25 4.60 -41.33
CA ILE A 156 -17.53 3.94 -41.68
C ILE A 156 -18.65 4.99 -41.71
N ASP A 157 -19.48 4.99 -42.73
CA ASP A 157 -20.72 5.77 -42.75
C ASP A 157 -21.85 4.98 -42.08
N PHE A 158 -22.37 5.50 -40.97
CA PHE A 158 -23.59 5.01 -40.31
C PHE A 158 -24.80 5.93 -40.55
N ALA A 159 -24.60 7.12 -41.09
CA ALA A 159 -25.62 8.15 -41.24
C ALA A 159 -26.48 7.99 -42.49
N THR A 160 -25.90 7.64 -43.63
CA THR A 160 -26.62 7.62 -44.92
C THR A 160 -27.72 6.56 -44.93
N MET A 161 -27.44 5.38 -44.39
CA MET A 161 -28.41 4.30 -44.22
C MET A 161 -28.23 3.67 -42.84
N PRO A 162 -28.88 4.19 -41.78
CA PRO A 162 -28.77 3.64 -40.44
C PRO A 162 -29.13 2.16 -40.42
N GLY A 163 -28.40 1.43 -39.59
CA GLY A 163 -28.44 -0.02 -39.59
C GLY A 163 -27.78 -0.67 -40.80
N GLN A 164 -27.29 0.01 -41.85
CA GLN A 164 -26.56 -0.55 -43.01
C GLN A 164 -25.24 0.18 -43.29
N PRO A 165 -24.15 -0.15 -42.54
CA PRO A 165 -22.89 0.58 -42.62
C PRO A 165 -22.19 0.46 -43.97
N SER A 166 -21.41 1.48 -44.35
CA SER A 166 -20.55 1.44 -45.55
C SER A 166 -19.14 1.99 -45.29
N TYR A 167 -18.12 1.36 -45.86
CA TYR A 167 -16.72 1.76 -45.67
C TYR A 167 -16.33 2.98 -46.52
N LEU A 168 -15.67 3.96 -45.90
CA LEU A 168 -15.29 5.24 -46.53
C LEU A 168 -13.80 5.38 -46.82
N GLY A 169 -12.94 4.57 -46.18
CA GLY A 169 -11.49 4.75 -46.22
C GLY A 169 -10.91 4.67 -44.80
N GLY A 170 -9.73 5.23 -44.59
CA GLY A 170 -9.11 5.25 -43.27
C GLY A 170 -7.68 5.80 -43.29
N THR A 171 -7.04 5.81 -42.13
CA THR A 171 -5.64 6.24 -42.01
C THR A 171 -4.65 5.23 -42.62
N SER A 172 -3.43 5.72 -42.87
CA SER A 172 -2.29 4.90 -43.35
C SER A 172 -1.28 4.54 -42.25
N SER A 173 -1.65 4.77 -40.99
CA SER A 173 -0.79 4.68 -39.80
C SER A 173 -0.61 3.26 -39.26
N ASP A 174 0.26 3.15 -38.25
CA ASP A 174 0.41 1.97 -37.40
C ASP A 174 -0.87 1.72 -36.56
N TRP A 175 -0.84 0.65 -35.75
CA TRP A 175 -1.96 0.22 -34.93
C TRP A 175 -2.39 1.30 -33.92
N VAL A 176 -3.69 1.59 -33.90
CA VAL A 176 -4.33 2.54 -32.99
C VAL A 176 -5.20 1.76 -31.99
N HIS A 177 -5.10 2.11 -30.71
CA HIS A 177 -5.85 1.51 -29.61
C HIS A 177 -7.29 2.05 -29.57
N ASP A 178 -7.43 3.36 -29.41
CA ASP A 178 -8.71 4.05 -29.27
C ASP A 178 -8.67 5.39 -30.04
N VAL A 179 -9.86 5.94 -30.31
CA VAL A 179 -10.04 7.19 -31.04
C VAL A 179 -11.17 8.02 -30.45
N PHE A 180 -10.96 9.33 -30.39
CA PHE A 180 -12.01 10.31 -30.14
C PHE A 180 -12.03 11.33 -31.27
N VAL A 181 -13.21 11.64 -31.80
CA VAL A 181 -13.40 12.60 -32.90
C VAL A 181 -14.45 13.63 -32.53
N LYS A 182 -14.13 14.90 -32.77
CA LYS A 182 -15.06 16.02 -32.62
C LYS A 182 -14.89 16.96 -33.80
N GLY A 183 -15.97 17.18 -34.54
CA GLY A 183 -15.93 17.78 -35.87
C GLY A 183 -15.03 16.97 -36.80
N ASP A 184 -14.06 17.62 -37.43
CA ASP A 184 -13.10 17.00 -38.34
C ASP A 184 -11.72 16.75 -37.73
N ILE A 185 -11.59 16.82 -36.40
CA ILE A 185 -10.33 16.56 -35.69
C ILE A 185 -10.43 15.23 -34.94
N MET A 186 -9.53 14.31 -35.26
CA MET A 186 -9.42 13.00 -34.62
C MET A 186 -8.19 12.95 -33.73
N PHE A 187 -8.38 12.46 -32.51
CA PHE A 187 -7.33 12.15 -31.54
C PHE A 187 -7.20 10.63 -31.47
N ALA A 188 -6.10 10.09 -31.98
CA ALA A 188 -5.84 8.66 -32.06
C ALA A 188 -4.82 8.24 -31.00
N ALA A 189 -5.21 7.35 -30.10
CA ALA A 189 -4.35 6.81 -29.05
C ALA A 189 -3.56 5.61 -29.56
N GLU A 190 -2.25 5.75 -29.72
CA GLU A 190 -1.38 4.71 -30.33
C GLU A 190 -0.78 3.73 -29.30
N GLY A 191 -1.45 3.54 -28.16
CA GLY A 191 -1.11 2.51 -27.17
C GLY A 191 0.36 2.53 -26.75
N SER A 192 1.08 1.46 -27.10
CA SER A 192 2.49 1.26 -26.76
C SER A 192 3.46 2.27 -27.39
N SER A 193 3.05 2.99 -28.43
CA SER A 193 3.83 4.10 -29.01
C SER A 193 3.88 5.32 -28.08
N LYS A 194 2.99 5.39 -27.06
CA LYS A 194 2.94 6.46 -26.04
C LYS A 194 2.56 7.83 -26.61
N ILE A 195 1.80 7.84 -27.70
CA ILE A 195 1.45 9.04 -28.44
C ILE A 195 -0.06 9.14 -28.59
N ILE A 196 -0.60 10.35 -28.41
CA ILE A 196 -1.87 10.75 -29.04
C ILE A 196 -1.54 11.49 -30.33
N GLU A 197 -1.93 10.91 -31.45
CA GLU A 197 -1.74 11.48 -32.78
C GLU A 197 -2.99 12.28 -33.18
N VAL A 198 -2.82 13.54 -33.57
CA VAL A 198 -3.91 14.46 -33.93
C VAL A 198 -4.02 14.54 -35.44
N TYR A 199 -5.15 14.14 -36.01
CA TYR A 199 -5.41 14.15 -37.44
C TYR A 199 -6.47 15.19 -37.83
N ASP A 200 -6.29 15.80 -38.99
CA ASP A 200 -7.39 16.36 -39.79
C ASP A 200 -8.01 15.21 -40.59
N VAL A 201 -9.30 14.98 -40.37
CA VAL A 201 -10.10 13.96 -41.07
C VAL A 201 -11.24 14.57 -41.88
N SER A 202 -11.17 15.85 -42.25
CA SER A 202 -12.22 16.51 -43.05
C SER A 202 -12.39 15.85 -44.42
N ASP A 203 -11.30 15.38 -45.03
CA ASP A 203 -11.32 14.47 -46.17
C ASP A 203 -11.04 13.04 -45.68
N LYS A 204 -12.09 12.22 -45.60
CA LYS A 204 -12.02 10.82 -45.16
C LYS A 204 -11.15 9.94 -46.08
N SER A 205 -10.82 10.40 -47.29
CA SER A 205 -9.95 9.67 -48.22
C SER A 205 -8.48 10.03 -48.10
N GLU A 206 -8.16 11.19 -47.53
CA GLU A 206 -6.78 11.69 -47.36
C GLU A 206 -6.57 12.33 -45.97
N PRO A 207 -6.70 11.55 -44.87
CA PRO A 207 -6.43 12.07 -43.53
C PRO A 207 -4.93 12.39 -43.38
N PHE A 208 -4.61 13.47 -42.65
CA PHE A 208 -3.22 13.85 -42.40
C PHE A 208 -3.01 14.35 -40.98
N ILE A 209 -1.76 14.20 -40.51
CA ILE A 209 -1.35 14.53 -39.15
C ILE A 209 -1.18 16.05 -39.00
N LEU A 210 -1.70 16.57 -37.89
CA LEU A 210 -1.56 17.95 -37.44
C LEU A 210 -0.52 18.08 -36.32
N ALA A 211 -0.50 17.14 -35.38
CA ALA A 211 0.40 17.15 -34.22
C ALA A 211 0.50 15.76 -33.58
N SER A 212 1.53 15.56 -32.77
CA SER A 212 1.75 14.36 -31.95
C SER A 212 1.98 14.79 -30.50
N ILE A 213 1.38 14.08 -29.54
CA ILE A 213 1.45 14.38 -28.10
C ILE A 213 2.04 13.18 -27.37
N ASP A 214 3.23 13.34 -26.77
CA ASP A 214 3.80 12.33 -25.87
C ASP A 214 3.02 12.25 -24.55
N VAL A 215 2.64 11.05 -24.13
CA VAL A 215 1.93 10.84 -22.86
C VAL A 215 2.89 10.42 -21.72
N PRO A 216 2.72 10.93 -20.49
CA PRO A 216 3.71 10.76 -19.42
C PRO A 216 3.71 9.37 -18.75
N GLY A 217 2.58 8.66 -18.71
CA GLY A 217 2.44 7.31 -18.13
C GLY A 217 2.85 6.17 -19.07
N GLY A 218 3.07 6.47 -20.34
CA GLY A 218 3.76 5.57 -21.27
C GLY A 218 2.93 4.41 -21.82
N TYR A 219 1.60 4.57 -21.84
CA TYR A 219 0.68 3.83 -22.70
C TYR A 219 -0.54 4.69 -22.99
N ALA A 220 -0.67 5.21 -24.21
CA ALA A 220 -1.78 6.09 -24.56
C ALA A 220 -3.05 5.26 -24.77
N HIS A 221 -4.02 5.35 -23.86
CA HIS A 221 -5.19 4.47 -23.89
C HIS A 221 -6.42 5.14 -24.50
N SER A 222 -6.91 6.23 -23.92
CA SER A 222 -8.10 6.93 -24.38
C SER A 222 -7.94 8.44 -24.21
N ALA A 223 -8.71 9.21 -24.97
CA ALA A 223 -8.67 10.66 -24.90
C ALA A 223 -10.06 11.28 -25.00
N TRP A 224 -10.25 12.44 -24.37
CA TRP A 224 -11.49 13.19 -24.44
C TRP A 224 -11.24 14.70 -24.39
N LEU A 225 -12.04 15.45 -25.16
CA LEU A 225 -11.85 16.90 -25.30
C LEU A 225 -12.81 17.67 -24.39
N SER A 226 -12.28 18.68 -23.71
CA SER A 226 -13.09 19.70 -23.02
C SER A 226 -14.16 20.32 -23.94
N GLU A 227 -15.28 20.73 -23.35
CA GLU A 227 -16.37 21.38 -24.09
C GLU A 227 -15.91 22.52 -25.02
N ASN A 228 -14.98 23.36 -24.53
CA ASN A 228 -14.46 24.51 -25.26
C ASN A 228 -13.41 24.17 -26.33
N GLY A 229 -13.01 22.90 -26.44
CA GLY A 229 -12.09 22.40 -27.45
C GLY A 229 -10.61 22.74 -27.23
N LYS A 230 -10.22 23.24 -26.05
CA LYS A 230 -8.85 23.73 -25.80
C LYS A 230 -8.01 22.82 -24.92
N VAL A 231 -8.64 21.96 -24.15
CA VAL A 231 -7.96 21.01 -23.26
C VAL A 231 -8.30 19.58 -23.66
N LEU A 232 -7.27 18.77 -23.87
CA LEU A 232 -7.38 17.33 -24.07
C LEU A 232 -7.06 16.60 -22.77
N TYR A 233 -7.93 15.68 -22.36
CA TYR A 233 -7.69 14.77 -21.24
C TYR A 233 -7.34 13.40 -21.77
N VAL A 234 -6.32 12.76 -21.19
CA VAL A 234 -5.78 11.49 -21.66
C VAL A 234 -5.66 10.53 -20.49
N ALA A 235 -6.11 9.30 -20.68
CA ALA A 235 -5.87 8.21 -19.74
C ALA A 235 -4.70 7.35 -20.21
N ASP A 236 -3.80 7.06 -19.28
CA ASP A 236 -2.65 6.21 -19.52
C ASP A 236 -2.84 4.87 -18.80
N GLU A 237 -3.22 3.82 -19.53
CA GLU A 237 -3.64 2.54 -18.93
C GLU A 237 -2.45 1.67 -18.52
N LYS A 238 -1.75 2.11 -17.48
CA LYS A 238 -0.66 1.37 -16.84
C LYS A 238 -0.70 1.53 -15.33
N PRO A 239 -0.09 0.59 -14.58
CA PRO A 239 0.06 0.72 -13.13
C PRO A 239 0.68 2.06 -12.74
N TYR A 240 0.01 2.77 -11.84
CA TYR A 240 0.41 4.08 -11.34
C TYR A 240 0.66 5.10 -12.46
N SER A 241 -0.21 5.14 -13.46
CA SER A 241 -0.19 6.11 -14.56
C SER A 241 -1.28 7.19 -14.39
N PRO A 242 -1.12 8.39 -14.97
CA PRO A 242 -1.99 9.51 -14.67
C PRO A 242 -3.18 9.59 -15.62
N ILE A 243 -4.16 10.38 -15.20
CA ILE A 243 -5.02 11.13 -16.11
C ILE A 243 -4.33 12.46 -16.37
N SER A 244 -3.93 12.72 -17.60
CA SER A 244 -3.18 13.92 -17.99
C SER A 244 -4.10 14.95 -18.64
N SER A 245 -3.78 16.23 -18.47
CA SER A 245 -4.46 17.33 -19.16
C SER A 245 -3.47 18.16 -19.98
N PHE A 246 -3.82 18.45 -21.24
CA PHE A 246 -2.98 19.18 -22.17
C PHE A 246 -3.72 20.40 -22.72
N ASP A 247 -3.08 21.57 -22.70
CA ASP A 247 -3.51 22.72 -23.51
C ASP A 247 -3.16 22.44 -24.97
N ILE A 248 -4.19 22.36 -25.80
CA ILE A 248 -4.10 22.14 -27.25
C ILE A 248 -4.67 23.33 -28.04
N SER A 249 -4.81 24.50 -27.40
CA SER A 249 -5.34 25.70 -28.06
C SER A 249 -4.48 26.18 -29.24
N ASP A 250 -3.20 25.82 -29.27
CA ASP A 250 -2.30 25.89 -30.42
C ASP A 250 -1.59 24.54 -30.59
N LEU A 251 -1.87 23.82 -31.68
CA LEU A 251 -1.27 22.52 -31.96
C LEU A 251 0.25 22.59 -32.24
N ASN A 252 0.82 23.80 -32.40
CA ASN A 252 2.28 23.99 -32.51
C ASN A 252 2.96 24.21 -31.13
N ASP A 253 2.19 24.35 -30.06
CA ASP A 253 2.66 24.68 -28.71
C ASP A 253 1.78 23.99 -27.67
N ILE A 254 1.71 22.66 -27.78
CA ILE A 254 0.96 21.81 -26.85
C ILE A 254 1.70 21.74 -25.51
N ARG A 255 0.96 21.90 -24.40
CA ARG A 255 1.55 21.96 -23.06
C ARG A 255 0.82 21.06 -22.09
N LEU A 256 1.55 20.19 -21.40
CA LEU A 256 1.04 19.48 -20.23
C LEU A 256 0.70 20.51 -19.13
N LEU A 257 -0.55 20.46 -18.64
CA LEU A 257 -1.07 21.34 -17.61
C LEU A 257 -1.02 20.66 -16.24
N ASP A 258 -1.50 19.42 -16.17
CA ASP A 258 -1.55 18.64 -14.93
C ASP A 258 -1.62 17.13 -15.14
N GLU A 259 -1.23 16.40 -14.10
CA GLU A 259 -1.32 14.95 -13.98
C GLU A 259 -2.09 14.60 -12.70
N PHE A 260 -3.29 14.04 -12.85
CA PHE A 260 -4.03 13.48 -11.74
C PHE A 260 -3.68 12.01 -11.56
N ARG A 261 -3.39 11.62 -10.31
CA ARG A 261 -3.14 10.23 -9.91
C ARG A 261 -3.95 9.93 -8.66
N MET A 262 -4.54 8.74 -8.62
CA MET A 262 -5.08 8.23 -7.36
C MET A 262 -3.94 8.07 -6.34
N PRO A 263 -4.17 8.39 -5.06
CA PRO A 263 -3.19 8.13 -4.01
C PRO A 263 -2.82 6.64 -3.97
N LEU A 264 -1.54 6.36 -3.69
CA LEU A 264 -1.07 5.00 -3.48
C LEU A 264 -1.79 4.40 -2.27
N ARG A 265 -2.44 3.25 -2.48
CA ARG A 265 -2.97 2.40 -1.41
C ARG A 265 -1.95 1.29 -1.14
N GLU A 266 -1.81 0.90 0.11
CA GLU A 266 -0.92 -0.20 0.50
C GLU A 266 -1.29 -1.46 -0.30
N ASN A 267 -0.32 -2.02 -1.03
CA ASN A 267 -0.50 -3.21 -1.87
C ASN A 267 -1.50 -3.10 -3.04
N VAL A 268 -1.93 -1.91 -3.48
CA VAL A 268 -2.80 -1.77 -4.68
C VAL A 268 -2.26 -0.72 -5.64
N LEU A 269 -1.93 -1.14 -6.86
CA LEU A 269 -1.57 -0.23 -7.95
C LEU A 269 -2.83 0.21 -8.69
N SER A 270 -2.99 1.53 -8.79
CA SER A 270 -4.10 2.19 -9.47
C SER A 270 -3.86 2.28 -10.98
N VAL A 271 -4.86 1.99 -11.81
CA VAL A 271 -4.79 2.03 -13.28
C VAL A 271 -6.02 2.77 -13.83
N PRO A 272 -5.86 3.96 -14.44
CA PRO A 272 -6.97 4.62 -15.11
C PRO A 272 -7.26 3.91 -16.43
N HIS A 273 -8.53 3.94 -16.88
CA HIS A 273 -8.93 3.28 -18.11
C HIS A 273 -9.57 4.25 -19.11
N ASN A 274 -10.86 4.58 -18.96
CA ASN A 274 -11.54 5.54 -19.84
C ASN A 274 -11.92 6.82 -19.12
N VAL A 275 -11.78 7.95 -19.83
CA VAL A 275 -12.10 9.29 -19.34
C VAL A 275 -13.18 9.93 -20.20
N PHE A 276 -14.20 10.49 -19.56
CA PHE A 276 -15.19 11.37 -20.21
C PHE A 276 -15.19 12.73 -19.53
N GLU A 277 -15.20 13.80 -20.31
CA GLU A 277 -15.46 15.15 -19.80
C GLU A 277 -16.95 15.50 -19.92
N LYS A 278 -17.50 16.07 -18.84
CA LYS A 278 -18.88 16.53 -18.74
C LYS A 278 -18.97 17.74 -17.81
N ASP A 279 -19.40 18.90 -18.32
CA ASP A 279 -19.64 20.12 -17.55
C ASP A 279 -18.44 20.57 -16.67
N GLY A 280 -17.21 20.37 -17.15
CA GLY A 280 -15.96 20.65 -16.43
C GLY A 280 -15.60 19.61 -15.37
N PHE A 281 -16.14 18.40 -15.43
CA PHE A 281 -15.76 17.26 -14.60
C PHE A 281 -15.28 16.11 -15.49
N LEU A 282 -14.30 15.34 -14.99
CA LEU A 282 -13.93 14.07 -15.59
C LEU A 282 -14.68 12.95 -14.85
N VAL A 283 -15.33 12.07 -15.60
CA VAL A 283 -15.93 10.82 -15.11
C VAL A 283 -15.10 9.68 -15.67
N ILE A 284 -14.51 8.88 -14.78
CA ILE A 284 -13.39 8.00 -15.11
C ILE A 284 -13.73 6.57 -14.68
N SER A 285 -13.58 5.61 -15.58
CA SER A 285 -13.49 4.20 -15.20
C SER A 285 -12.05 3.89 -14.79
N HIS A 286 -11.89 3.29 -13.62
CA HIS A 286 -10.60 3.22 -12.95
C HIS A 286 -10.34 1.87 -12.30
N TYR A 287 -10.72 0.77 -12.96
CA TYR A 287 -10.51 -0.61 -12.50
C TYR A 287 -10.77 -0.76 -10.99
N VAL A 288 -9.72 -1.03 -10.20
CA VAL A 288 -9.75 -1.28 -8.75
C VAL A 288 -10.10 -0.06 -7.91
N ASP A 289 -10.06 1.14 -8.48
CA ASP A 289 -10.54 2.37 -7.83
C ASP A 289 -12.02 2.66 -8.16
N GLY A 290 -12.61 1.84 -9.01
CA GLY A 290 -14.02 1.91 -9.39
C GLY A 290 -14.32 3.08 -10.32
N ALA A 291 -15.42 3.79 -10.05
CA ALA A 291 -15.80 4.99 -10.79
C ALA A 291 -15.32 6.24 -10.04
N VAL A 292 -14.53 7.09 -10.70
CA VAL A 292 -13.90 8.29 -10.11
C VAL A 292 -14.42 9.56 -10.78
N ILE A 293 -14.66 10.60 -9.99
CA ILE A 293 -15.00 11.95 -10.48
C ILE A 293 -13.90 12.94 -10.08
N VAL A 294 -13.39 13.67 -11.06
CA VAL A 294 -12.38 14.72 -10.89
C VAL A 294 -12.96 16.05 -11.36
N ASP A 295 -12.78 17.12 -10.57
CA ASP A 295 -13.11 18.48 -10.99
C ASP A 295 -11.99 19.01 -11.88
N ALA A 296 -12.32 19.26 -13.14
CA ALA A 296 -11.41 19.77 -14.16
C ALA A 296 -11.72 21.22 -14.56
N HIS A 297 -12.47 21.95 -13.72
CA HIS A 297 -12.74 23.38 -13.92
C HIS A 297 -11.47 24.23 -14.02
N LYS A 298 -10.42 23.83 -13.28
CA LYS A 298 -9.05 24.31 -13.43
C LYS A 298 -8.20 23.16 -13.99
N PRO A 299 -8.03 23.04 -15.32
CA PRO A 299 -7.30 21.94 -15.91
C PRO A 299 -5.83 21.89 -15.47
N GLU A 300 -5.26 23.01 -15.02
CA GLU A 300 -3.94 23.08 -14.42
C GLU A 300 -3.87 22.60 -12.96
N ASN A 301 -4.99 22.22 -12.32
CA ASN A 301 -5.07 21.72 -10.95
C ASN A 301 -6.31 20.80 -10.80
N LEU A 302 -6.16 19.54 -11.21
CA LEU A 302 -7.19 18.50 -11.18
C LEU A 302 -7.37 17.97 -9.75
N VAL A 303 -8.61 17.94 -9.27
CA VAL A 303 -8.91 17.52 -7.88
C VAL A 303 -9.99 16.45 -7.87
N GLN A 304 -9.74 15.34 -7.18
CA GLN A 304 -10.76 14.31 -6.98
C GLN A 304 -11.91 14.87 -6.13
N VAL A 305 -13.14 14.69 -6.61
CA VAL A 305 -14.36 15.17 -5.94
C VAL A 305 -15.41 14.10 -5.77
N GLY A 306 -15.21 12.88 -6.28
CA GLY A 306 -16.08 11.75 -6.00
C GLY A 306 -15.45 10.41 -6.36
N GLN A 307 -15.93 9.35 -5.71
CA GLN A 307 -15.51 7.98 -6.00
C GLN A 307 -16.55 6.96 -5.48
N TYR A 308 -16.69 5.87 -6.22
CA TYR A 308 -17.33 4.65 -5.75
C TYR A 308 -16.47 3.44 -6.15
N ASP A 309 -15.85 2.79 -5.17
CA ASP A 309 -15.17 1.52 -5.36
C ASP A 309 -16.20 0.39 -5.44
N THR A 310 -16.16 -0.38 -6.52
CA THR A 310 -17.10 -1.48 -6.82
C THR A 310 -16.55 -2.84 -6.43
N ASN A 311 -15.29 -2.92 -5.98
CA ASN A 311 -14.57 -4.17 -5.90
C ASN A 311 -13.79 -4.34 -4.59
N ASP A 312 -13.82 -5.57 -4.05
CA ASP A 312 -12.91 -6.01 -2.97
C ASP A 312 -11.75 -6.85 -3.55
N ALA A 313 -11.70 -7.04 -4.87
CA ALA A 313 -10.74 -7.94 -5.51
C ALA A 313 -9.36 -7.29 -5.68
N CYS A 314 -8.36 -8.16 -5.58
CA CYS A 314 -6.95 -7.83 -5.47
C CYS A 314 -6.22 -7.84 -6.84
N TYR A 315 -6.97 -7.76 -7.94
CA TYR A 315 -6.41 -7.79 -9.30
C TYR A 315 -6.43 -6.39 -9.91
N ILE A 316 -5.27 -5.87 -10.33
CA ILE A 316 -5.08 -4.47 -10.77
C ILE A 316 -5.95 -4.04 -11.97
N TYR A 317 -6.34 -4.96 -12.86
CA TYR A 317 -7.27 -4.70 -13.97
C TYR A 317 -8.68 -5.25 -13.69
N GLY A 318 -9.01 -5.50 -12.42
CA GLY A 318 -10.34 -5.90 -11.98
C GLY A 318 -11.11 -4.68 -11.47
N GLY A 319 -12.43 -4.69 -11.60
CA GLY A 319 -13.29 -3.58 -11.16
C GLY A 319 -13.98 -2.89 -12.31
N VAL A 320 -14.22 -1.58 -12.21
CA VAL A 320 -14.95 -0.82 -13.24
C VAL A 320 -14.12 -0.71 -14.51
N PHE A 321 -14.55 -1.42 -15.55
CA PHE A 321 -13.97 -1.37 -16.87
C PHE A 321 -14.46 -0.13 -17.63
N GLY A 322 -15.77 0.08 -17.69
CA GLY A 322 -16.39 1.16 -18.46
C GLY A 322 -17.36 1.98 -17.63
N VAL A 323 -17.52 3.25 -17.96
CA VAL A 323 -18.54 4.15 -17.43
C VAL A 323 -19.27 4.87 -18.57
N TYR A 324 -20.54 5.20 -18.39
CA TYR A 324 -21.29 6.04 -19.32
C TYR A 324 -22.06 7.13 -18.55
N PRO A 325 -21.67 8.42 -18.68
CA PRO A 325 -22.23 9.51 -17.88
C PRO A 325 -23.28 10.39 -18.58
N PHE A 326 -23.72 10.04 -19.80
CA PHE A 326 -24.50 10.95 -20.66
C PHE A 326 -26.01 10.67 -20.72
N PHE A 327 -26.56 9.91 -19.76
CA PHE A 327 -28.00 9.73 -19.67
C PHE A 327 -28.73 11.05 -19.35
N PRO A 328 -29.86 11.37 -20.01
CA PRO A 328 -30.72 12.51 -19.67
C PRO A 328 -31.14 12.60 -18.20
N SER A 329 -31.30 11.46 -17.52
CA SER A 329 -31.57 11.36 -16.07
C SER A 329 -30.41 11.83 -15.19
N CYS A 330 -29.26 12.16 -15.79
CA CYS A 330 -28.00 12.47 -15.14
C CYS A 330 -27.38 11.31 -14.34
N LEU A 331 -27.86 10.08 -14.56
CA LEU A 331 -27.24 8.88 -14.02
C LEU A 331 -25.94 8.56 -14.74
N VAL A 332 -25.09 7.82 -14.04
CA VAL A 332 -23.87 7.21 -14.58
C VAL A 332 -24.04 5.70 -14.47
N ALA A 333 -23.94 4.97 -15.58
CA ALA A 333 -23.86 3.51 -15.53
C ALA A 333 -22.38 3.07 -15.60
N ALA A 334 -22.04 1.98 -14.95
CA ALA A 334 -20.69 1.42 -14.95
C ALA A 334 -20.74 -0.10 -15.10
N SER A 335 -19.88 -0.65 -15.95
CA SER A 335 -19.68 -2.09 -16.09
C SER A 335 -18.44 -2.51 -15.31
N ASP A 336 -18.62 -3.37 -14.31
CA ASP A 336 -17.52 -3.97 -13.55
C ASP A 336 -17.24 -5.39 -14.07
N GLY A 337 -15.97 -5.68 -14.33
CA GLY A 337 -15.53 -6.95 -14.91
C GLY A 337 -15.86 -8.19 -14.10
N GLY A 338 -16.11 -8.08 -12.79
CA GLY A 338 -16.50 -9.21 -11.93
C GLY A 338 -17.78 -9.00 -11.13
N ASN A 339 -18.25 -7.75 -10.98
CA ASN A 339 -19.30 -7.40 -10.03
C ASN A 339 -20.61 -6.92 -10.67
N GLY A 340 -20.73 -6.98 -11.99
CA GLY A 340 -21.96 -6.67 -12.71
C GLY A 340 -22.07 -5.19 -13.08
N VAL A 341 -23.30 -4.71 -13.21
CA VAL A 341 -23.60 -3.35 -13.67
C VAL A 341 -24.02 -2.49 -12.49
N PHE A 342 -23.37 -1.36 -12.33
CA PHE A 342 -23.68 -0.37 -11.29
C PHE A 342 -24.33 0.85 -11.93
N VAL A 343 -25.35 1.38 -11.27
CA VAL A 343 -25.98 2.65 -11.66
C VAL A 343 -25.79 3.62 -10.51
N PHE A 344 -25.19 4.77 -10.80
CA PHE A 344 -24.85 5.79 -9.84
C PHE A 344 -25.62 7.09 -10.10
N ARG A 345 -25.83 7.83 -9.02
CA ARG A 345 -26.26 9.22 -9.06
C ARG A 345 -25.12 10.11 -8.59
N PRO A 346 -24.44 10.80 -9.53
CA PRO A 346 -23.37 11.71 -9.18
C PRO A 346 -23.93 13.00 -8.57
N THR A 347 -23.18 13.57 -7.63
CA THR A 347 -23.35 14.94 -7.14
C THR A 347 -22.13 15.75 -7.56
N TYR A 348 -22.21 16.38 -8.73
CA TYR A 348 -21.11 17.19 -9.26
C TYR A 348 -20.89 18.44 -8.42
N GLN A 349 -19.72 18.51 -7.79
CA GLN A 349 -19.38 19.53 -6.81
C GLN A 349 -17.98 20.05 -7.09
N ARG A 350 -17.86 21.38 -7.22
CA ARG A 350 -16.54 22.00 -7.42
C ARG A 350 -15.64 21.78 -6.20
N ALA A 351 -14.34 21.63 -6.47
CA ALA A 351 -13.29 21.53 -5.48
C ALA A 351 -12.98 22.86 -4.81
N CYS A 352 -12.26 22.79 -3.69
CA CYS A 352 -11.49 23.88 -3.12
C CYS A 352 -10.04 23.72 -3.57
N TYR A 353 -9.42 24.78 -4.09
CA TYR A 353 -8.04 24.73 -4.60
C TYR A 353 -7.06 25.41 -3.63
N LEU A 354 -5.86 24.86 -3.52
CA LEU A 354 -4.75 25.39 -2.74
C LEU A 354 -3.49 25.43 -3.61
N GLU A 355 -2.94 26.62 -3.78
CA GLU A 355 -1.76 26.87 -4.62
C GLU A 355 -0.77 27.78 -3.88
N GLY A 356 0.49 27.81 -4.32
CA GLY A 356 1.46 28.66 -3.65
C GLY A 356 2.91 28.39 -4.00
N LYS A 357 3.82 29.06 -3.27
CA LYS A 357 5.28 28.86 -3.41
C LYS A 357 5.96 28.56 -2.09
N ILE A 358 6.98 27.70 -2.15
CA ILE A 358 7.78 27.30 -1.01
C ILE A 358 9.25 27.61 -1.28
N LYS A 359 9.93 28.19 -0.29
CA LYS A 359 11.34 28.57 -0.37
C LYS A 359 12.08 28.32 0.95
N ASP A 360 13.41 28.25 0.87
CA ASP A 360 14.27 28.13 2.03
C ASP A 360 14.35 29.48 2.77
N ALA A 361 14.16 29.46 4.09
CA ALA A 361 14.06 30.65 4.92
C ALA A 361 15.39 31.42 5.03
N LYS A 362 16.54 30.77 4.78
CA LYS A 362 17.88 31.37 4.95
C LYS A 362 18.43 31.93 3.64
N THR A 363 18.30 31.18 2.56
CA THR A 363 18.86 31.46 1.23
C THR A 363 17.85 32.18 0.33
N GLY A 364 16.54 32.01 0.59
CA GLY A 364 15.46 32.55 -0.23
C GLY A 364 15.26 31.83 -1.57
N LEU A 365 15.97 30.71 -1.80
CA LEU A 365 15.85 29.90 -3.01
C LEU A 365 14.58 29.04 -3.00
N PRO A 366 13.95 28.77 -4.16
CA PRO A 366 12.78 27.90 -4.24
C PRO A 366 13.10 26.48 -3.77
N LEU A 367 12.12 25.85 -3.12
CA LEU A 367 12.22 24.46 -2.65
C LEU A 367 11.33 23.54 -3.46
N ALA A 368 11.98 22.65 -4.21
CA ALA A 368 11.33 21.56 -4.95
C ALA A 368 11.15 20.32 -4.08
N GLY A 369 10.18 19.48 -4.41
CA GLY A 369 9.96 18.20 -3.72
C GLY A 369 9.51 18.35 -2.27
N VAL A 370 8.83 19.45 -1.93
CA VAL A 370 8.16 19.60 -0.63
C VAL A 370 6.79 18.95 -0.75
N THR A 371 6.52 17.96 0.09
CA THR A 371 5.18 17.37 0.22
C THR A 371 4.26 18.36 0.91
N VAL A 372 3.08 18.57 0.33
CA VAL A 372 2.01 19.43 0.84
C VAL A 372 0.79 18.56 1.08
N LYS A 373 0.33 18.49 2.33
CA LYS A 373 -0.83 17.69 2.73
C LYS A 373 -1.79 18.53 3.56
N ILE A 374 -3.03 18.64 3.11
CA ILE A 374 -4.15 19.19 3.89
C ILE A 374 -4.61 18.09 4.85
N LEU A 375 -4.63 18.39 6.15
CA LEU A 375 -5.12 17.44 7.17
C LEU A 375 -6.64 17.34 7.10
N SER A 376 -7.10 16.41 6.26
CA SER A 376 -8.48 16.18 5.85
C SER A 376 -8.67 14.70 5.51
N GLU A 377 -9.92 14.24 5.47
CA GLU A 377 -10.29 12.90 4.99
C GLU A 377 -10.27 12.81 3.45
N ASP A 378 -10.36 13.94 2.75
CA ASP A 378 -10.31 13.99 1.29
C ASP A 378 -8.91 13.72 0.75
N ASN A 379 -8.82 13.15 -0.45
CA ASN A 379 -7.55 13.03 -1.18
C ASN A 379 -7.07 14.41 -1.65
N ASN A 380 -5.82 14.75 -1.33
CA ASN A 380 -5.28 16.11 -1.50
C ASN A 380 -3.74 16.16 -1.55
N ASP A 381 -3.10 15.12 -2.08
CA ASP A 381 -1.63 15.11 -2.14
C ASP A 381 -1.12 16.20 -3.10
N GLY A 382 0.00 16.81 -2.74
CA GLY A 382 0.65 17.85 -3.53
C GLY A 382 2.16 17.84 -3.31
N ILE A 383 2.92 18.21 -4.35
CA ILE A 383 4.37 18.30 -4.30
C ILE A 383 4.81 19.59 -5.00
N SER A 384 5.80 20.29 -4.46
CA SER A 384 6.35 21.47 -5.13
C SER A 384 7.28 21.14 -6.30
N ASP A 385 7.16 21.92 -7.37
CA ASP A 385 7.98 21.83 -8.58
C ASP A 385 9.40 22.42 -8.38
N VAL A 386 10.22 22.37 -9.43
CA VAL A 386 11.62 22.87 -9.43
C VAL A 386 11.78 24.37 -9.17
N VAL A 387 10.70 25.16 -9.34
CA VAL A 387 10.67 26.60 -9.03
C VAL A 387 9.89 26.90 -7.76
N GLY A 388 9.57 25.86 -6.99
CA GLY A 388 8.94 25.90 -5.69
C GLY A 388 7.43 26.14 -5.72
N ASN A 389 6.77 26.14 -6.89
CA ASN A 389 5.32 26.23 -6.93
C ASN A 389 4.71 24.89 -6.53
N PHE A 390 3.59 24.90 -5.82
CA PHE A 390 2.78 23.72 -5.59
C PHE A 390 1.32 24.01 -5.92
N LYS A 391 0.60 22.94 -6.24
CA LYS A 391 -0.84 22.93 -6.46
C LYS A 391 -1.43 21.66 -5.84
N THR A 392 -2.59 21.81 -5.22
CA THR A 392 -3.41 20.72 -4.71
C THR A 392 -4.83 21.25 -4.45
N GLY A 393 -5.69 20.42 -3.89
CA GLY A 393 -7.05 20.78 -3.51
C GLY A 393 -7.80 19.63 -2.87
N GLN A 394 -9.03 19.88 -2.47
CA GLN A 394 -9.92 18.86 -1.93
C GLN A 394 -11.39 19.22 -2.16
N LEU A 395 -12.29 18.27 -1.93
CA LEU A 395 -13.73 18.49 -2.02
C LEU A 395 -14.27 19.40 -0.89
N SER A 396 -13.86 19.15 0.35
CA SER A 396 -14.44 19.73 1.55
C SER A 396 -13.99 21.18 1.78
N GLU A 397 -14.96 22.05 2.02
CA GLU A 397 -14.71 23.43 2.45
C GLU A 397 -14.58 23.51 3.99
N GLY A 398 -13.89 24.53 4.49
CA GLY A 398 -13.68 24.70 5.93
C GLY A 398 -12.31 25.23 6.29
N ASN A 399 -11.99 25.16 7.58
CA ASN A 399 -10.67 25.53 8.08
C ASN A 399 -9.88 24.27 8.35
N PHE A 400 -8.69 24.19 7.77
CA PHE A 400 -7.81 23.02 7.85
C PHE A 400 -6.40 23.47 8.25
N GLU A 401 -5.58 22.50 8.65
CA GLU A 401 -4.15 22.67 8.78
C GLU A 401 -3.46 22.02 7.58
N VAL A 402 -2.46 22.69 7.02
CA VAL A 402 -1.65 22.16 5.91
C VAL A 402 -0.25 21.89 6.42
N VAL A 403 0.19 20.65 6.24
CA VAL A 403 1.53 20.18 6.61
C VAL A 403 2.43 20.27 5.38
N PHE A 404 3.55 20.96 5.55
CA PHE A 404 4.64 21.03 4.59
C PHE A 404 5.81 20.22 5.13
N LYS A 405 6.23 19.21 4.37
CA LYS A 405 7.32 18.31 4.78
C LYS A 405 8.34 18.17 3.65
N LYS A 406 9.61 18.29 4.01
CA LYS A 406 10.74 18.03 3.14
C LYS A 406 11.90 17.54 3.99
N ASP A 407 12.59 16.49 3.55
CA ASP A 407 13.75 15.98 4.24
C ASP A 407 14.85 17.05 4.35
N GLY A 408 15.48 17.13 5.51
CA GLY A 408 16.47 18.17 5.82
C GLY A 408 15.86 19.49 6.29
N TYR A 409 14.52 19.57 6.44
CA TYR A 409 13.81 20.76 6.91
C TYR A 409 12.89 20.44 8.09
N TYR A 410 12.73 21.41 9.00
CA TYR A 410 11.65 21.37 9.97
C TYR A 410 10.30 21.43 9.25
N GLY A 411 9.36 20.56 9.64
CA GLY A 411 8.00 20.61 9.11
C GLY A 411 7.27 21.89 9.53
N ASN A 412 6.51 22.47 8.61
CA ASN A 412 5.65 23.62 8.88
C ASN A 412 4.18 23.17 8.89
N ILE A 413 3.40 23.71 9.83
CA ILE A 413 1.94 23.55 9.87
C ILE A 413 1.32 24.93 9.71
N VAL A 414 0.49 25.12 8.68
CA VAL A 414 -0.12 26.41 8.34
C VAL A 414 -1.64 26.27 8.32
N PRO A 415 -2.40 27.03 9.12
CA PRO A 415 -3.85 27.03 9.05
C PRO A 415 -4.33 27.74 7.77
N VAL A 416 -5.29 27.13 7.07
CA VAL A 416 -5.90 27.65 5.84
C VAL A 416 -7.41 27.60 5.91
N SER A 417 -8.07 28.51 5.19
CA SER A 417 -9.54 28.51 5.03
C SER A 417 -9.87 28.22 3.57
N LEU A 418 -10.31 27.01 3.30
CA LEU A 418 -10.65 26.53 1.96
C LEU A 418 -12.12 26.77 1.67
N ASN A 419 -12.38 27.30 0.47
CA ASN A 419 -13.72 27.66 0.03
C ASN A 419 -13.99 27.03 -1.33
N ARG A 420 -15.20 26.51 -1.50
CA ARG A 420 -15.62 25.86 -2.74
C ARG A 420 -15.46 26.76 -3.96
N ALA A 421 -14.99 26.18 -5.06
CA ALA A 421 -14.74 26.83 -6.33
C ALA A 421 -13.77 28.04 -6.25
N LYS A 422 -12.90 28.10 -5.24
CA LYS A 422 -11.91 29.17 -5.07
C LYS A 422 -10.52 28.60 -4.88
N THR A 423 -9.53 29.34 -5.41
CA THR A 423 -8.11 29.13 -5.11
C THR A 423 -7.71 29.94 -3.89
N THR A 424 -7.17 29.24 -2.90
CA THR A 424 -6.48 29.81 -1.75
C THR A 424 -4.99 29.80 -2.06
N GLU A 425 -4.33 30.96 -1.96
CA GLU A 425 -2.90 31.08 -2.23
C GLU A 425 -2.12 31.26 -0.91
N ILE A 426 -1.08 30.44 -0.68
CA ILE A 426 -0.20 30.57 0.49
C ILE A 426 1.27 30.41 0.10
N ASN A 427 2.14 31.22 0.68
CA ASN A 427 3.59 31.10 0.50
C ASN A 427 4.25 30.71 1.82
N VAL A 428 5.17 29.75 1.77
CA VAL A 428 5.81 29.17 2.97
C VAL A 428 7.33 29.29 2.88
N GLU A 429 7.95 29.64 4.01
CA GLU A 429 9.39 29.63 4.19
C GLU A 429 9.74 28.47 5.15
N MET A 430 10.54 27.51 4.69
CA MET A 430 10.95 26.35 5.48
C MET A 430 12.38 26.52 6.01
N GLN A 431 12.62 26.07 7.23
CA GLN A 431 13.94 26.15 7.88
C GLN A 431 14.65 24.80 7.81
N ALA A 432 15.90 24.77 7.33
CA ALA A 432 16.74 23.57 7.33
C ALA A 432 17.10 23.08 8.75
N LEU A 433 17.31 21.77 8.91
CA LEU A 433 17.73 21.12 10.16
C LEU A 433 19.17 21.48 10.56
N ASP A 434 19.46 21.41 11.86
CA ASP A 434 20.83 21.57 12.40
C ASP A 434 21.60 20.23 12.42
N TYR A 435 22.90 20.26 12.08
CA TYR A 435 23.78 19.08 12.00
C TYR A 435 24.90 19.09 13.07
N PRO A 436 25.09 18.01 13.89
CA PRO A 436 26.20 17.88 14.83
C PRO A 436 27.54 17.79 14.08
N LYS A 437 28.58 18.46 14.59
CA LYS A 437 29.94 18.31 14.05
C LYS A 437 30.73 17.15 14.66
N SER A 438 30.30 16.62 15.81
CA SER A 438 30.98 15.52 16.50
C SER A 438 30.07 14.78 17.46
N LEU A 439 30.46 13.55 17.78
CA LEU A 439 29.76 12.62 18.65
C LEU A 439 30.77 11.90 19.56
N VAL A 440 30.32 11.50 20.75
CA VAL A 440 31.08 10.64 21.67
C VAL A 440 30.25 9.44 22.16
N VAL A 441 30.84 8.25 22.17
CA VAL A 441 30.20 7.02 22.67
C VAL A 441 30.84 6.56 23.97
N ARG A 442 30.01 6.20 24.94
CA ARG A 442 30.43 5.75 26.27
C ARG A 442 29.66 4.51 26.74
N ASP A 443 30.19 3.80 27.72
CA ASP A 443 29.45 2.78 28.46
C ASP A 443 28.59 3.41 29.58
N GLU A 444 27.79 2.58 30.26
CA GLU A 444 26.95 2.97 31.40
C GLU A 444 27.73 3.62 32.57
N LYS A 445 29.04 3.37 32.66
CA LYS A 445 29.95 3.95 33.66
C LYS A 445 30.65 5.22 33.15
N ARG A 446 30.21 5.74 31.99
CA ARG A 446 30.75 6.92 31.29
C ARG A 446 32.20 6.75 30.82
N LYS A 447 32.69 5.52 30.68
CA LYS A 447 33.99 5.26 30.06
C LYS A 447 33.86 5.33 28.54
N PRO A 448 34.79 5.97 27.81
CA PRO A 448 34.77 5.99 26.35
C PRO A 448 34.85 4.58 25.76
N LEU A 449 34.11 4.36 24.68
CA LEU A 449 34.13 3.10 23.92
C LEU A 449 34.79 3.31 22.56
N GLU A 450 35.94 2.68 22.36
CA GLU A 450 36.64 2.64 21.08
C GLU A 450 36.02 1.63 20.10
N ALA A 451 36.31 1.76 18.81
CA ALA A 451 35.91 0.80 17.78
C ALA A 451 34.40 0.48 17.78
N VAL A 452 33.57 1.46 18.15
CA VAL A 452 32.12 1.42 17.94
C VAL A 452 31.85 1.87 16.52
N SER A 453 31.15 1.06 15.74
CA SER A 453 30.71 1.45 14.40
C SER A 453 29.58 2.46 14.52
N ILE A 454 29.72 3.55 13.79
CA ILE A 454 28.72 4.62 13.69
C ILE A 454 28.24 4.64 12.26
N LEU A 455 26.93 4.52 12.05
CA LEU A 455 26.28 4.77 10.77
C LEU A 455 25.48 6.05 10.89
N ILE A 456 25.75 7.01 10.01
CA ILE A 456 24.82 8.10 9.74
C ILE A 456 24.10 7.74 8.45
N GLU A 457 22.83 7.41 8.59
CA GLU A 457 21.94 7.08 7.48
C GLU A 457 21.14 8.33 7.12
N THR A 458 21.13 8.66 5.83
CA THR A 458 20.25 9.67 5.21
C THR A 458 19.46 8.97 4.11
N ALA A 459 18.44 9.63 3.55
CA ALA A 459 17.69 9.08 2.43
C ALA A 459 18.58 8.68 1.23
N ASP A 460 19.65 9.44 0.97
CA ASP A 460 20.47 9.27 -0.25
C ASP A 460 21.85 8.66 -0.01
N SER A 461 22.29 8.56 1.25
CA SER A 461 23.69 8.26 1.56
C SER A 461 23.88 7.70 2.96
N ASN A 462 24.83 6.75 3.06
CA ASN A 462 25.28 6.15 4.31
C ASN A 462 26.73 6.52 4.59
N TYR A 463 26.98 7.07 5.78
CA TYR A 463 28.31 7.44 6.24
C TYR A 463 28.72 6.57 7.42
N ILE A 464 29.73 5.74 7.21
CA ILE A 464 30.23 4.82 8.23
C ILE A 464 31.51 5.38 8.84
N TYR A 465 31.53 5.43 10.17
CA TYR A 465 32.68 5.83 10.95
C TYR A 465 32.95 4.81 12.06
N GLN A 466 34.09 4.96 12.72
CA GLN A 466 34.40 4.25 13.95
C GLN A 466 34.93 5.21 15.00
N THR A 467 34.57 4.98 16.25
CA THR A 467 35.10 5.76 17.37
C THR A 467 36.58 5.45 17.61
N ASN A 468 37.34 6.50 17.93
CA ASN A 468 38.73 6.37 18.36
C ASN A 468 38.84 5.90 19.84
N ASN A 469 40.06 5.86 20.38
CA ASN A 469 40.33 5.42 21.76
C ASN A 469 39.64 6.29 22.85
N ASP A 470 39.26 7.52 22.51
CA ASP A 470 38.51 8.44 23.40
C ASP A 470 36.99 8.33 23.19
N GLY A 471 36.53 7.38 22.39
CA GLY A 471 35.13 7.20 22.04
C GLY A 471 34.60 8.27 21.08
N LEU A 472 35.47 9.05 20.45
CA LEU A 472 35.11 10.22 19.65
C LEU A 472 35.05 9.89 18.15
N VAL A 473 34.13 10.58 17.47
CA VAL A 473 34.08 10.71 16.01
C VAL A 473 33.71 12.15 15.64
N SER A 474 34.30 12.65 14.56
CA SER A 474 34.00 13.97 13.99
C SER A 474 33.45 13.79 12.59
N PHE A 475 32.47 14.60 12.25
CA PHE A 475 31.76 14.51 10.98
C PHE A 475 32.15 15.67 10.06
N PRO A 476 32.19 15.44 8.73
CA PRO A 476 32.35 16.53 7.78
C PRO A 476 31.14 17.47 7.81
N ASP A 477 31.34 18.74 7.47
CA ASP A 477 30.23 19.67 7.23
C ASP A 477 29.48 19.24 5.96
N GLY A 478 28.15 19.40 5.91
CA GLY A 478 27.37 19.32 4.66
C GLY A 478 26.33 18.20 4.52
N ILE A 479 25.88 17.56 5.61
CA ILE A 479 24.66 16.74 5.55
C ILE A 479 23.44 17.67 5.64
N GLU A 480 22.78 17.90 4.50
CA GLU A 480 21.61 18.78 4.34
C GLU A 480 20.31 17.98 4.17
N SER A 481 20.16 16.86 4.89
CA SER A 481 19.02 15.95 4.83
C SER A 481 18.65 15.43 6.22
N ASP A 482 17.45 14.83 6.35
CA ASP A 482 17.08 14.06 7.54
C ASP A 482 18.10 12.93 7.73
N TYR A 483 18.50 12.69 8.97
CA TYR A 483 19.44 11.62 9.28
C TYR A 483 19.12 10.89 10.59
N THR A 484 19.52 9.62 10.63
CA THR A 484 19.55 8.79 11.83
C THR A 484 20.99 8.36 12.10
N ILE A 485 21.45 8.56 13.33
CA ILE A 485 22.75 8.07 13.79
C ILE A 485 22.54 6.76 14.52
N TYR A 486 23.11 5.66 14.02
CA TYR A 486 23.19 4.38 14.71
C TYR A 486 24.59 4.18 15.28
N ALA A 487 24.67 3.56 16.46
CA ALA A 487 25.91 3.15 17.09
C ALA A 487 25.78 1.69 17.52
N GLY A 488 26.70 0.85 17.03
CA GLY A 488 26.68 -0.58 17.26
C GLY A 488 28.08 -1.18 17.36
N ARG A 489 28.22 -2.19 18.20
CA ARG A 489 29.45 -2.97 18.36
C ARG A 489 29.11 -4.34 18.92
N TRP A 490 29.61 -5.42 18.33
CA TRP A 490 29.42 -6.77 18.85
C TRP A 490 29.78 -6.86 20.36
N GLY A 491 28.85 -7.38 21.17
CA GLY A 491 28.94 -7.39 22.63
C GLY A 491 28.40 -6.15 23.34
N TRP A 492 27.74 -5.25 22.61
CA TRP A 492 26.94 -4.15 23.12
C TRP A 492 25.55 -4.11 22.47
N LEU A 493 24.56 -3.56 23.19
CA LEU A 493 23.25 -3.23 22.63
C LEU A 493 23.36 -1.95 21.78
N SER A 494 22.80 -1.99 20.58
CA SER A 494 22.85 -0.87 19.64
C SER A 494 21.92 0.26 20.08
N LYS A 495 22.21 1.48 19.64
CA LYS A 495 21.32 2.64 19.84
C LYS A 495 21.25 3.52 18.61
N ASN A 496 20.13 4.20 18.44
CA ASN A 496 19.98 5.24 17.43
C ASN A 496 19.56 6.60 18.01
N MET A 497 19.75 7.65 17.22
CA MET A 497 19.17 8.97 17.45
C MET A 497 18.79 9.57 16.10
N ARG A 498 17.52 9.95 15.95
CA ARG A 498 17.03 10.63 14.75
C ARG A 498 17.19 12.14 14.90
N SER A 499 17.97 12.75 14.01
CA SER A 499 18.15 14.20 13.85
C SER A 499 18.15 14.98 15.19
N PRO A 500 19.08 14.67 16.12
CA PRO A 500 19.09 15.27 17.44
C PRO A 500 19.21 16.79 17.33
N VAL A 501 18.37 17.53 18.08
CA VAL A 501 18.52 18.98 18.20
C VAL A 501 19.83 19.25 18.94
N VAL A 502 20.79 19.87 18.25
CA VAL A 502 22.08 20.24 18.84
C VAL A 502 22.07 21.74 19.09
N PRO A 503 22.04 22.21 20.35
CA PRO A 503 22.33 23.60 20.64
C PRO A 503 23.71 23.94 20.08
N ALA A 504 23.84 25.10 19.43
CA ALA A 504 25.11 25.53 18.86
C ALA A 504 26.26 25.41 19.90
N ASN A 505 27.24 24.56 19.59
CA ASN A 505 28.43 24.21 20.39
C ASN A 505 28.30 23.04 21.41
N GLU A 506 27.24 22.24 21.39
CA GLU A 506 27.17 21.01 22.21
C GLU A 506 27.59 19.74 21.45
N GLN A 507 28.19 18.79 22.18
CA GLN A 507 28.60 17.48 21.66
C GLN A 507 27.52 16.44 21.93
N VAL A 508 27.11 15.70 20.91
CA VAL A 508 26.14 14.60 21.05
C VAL A 508 26.81 13.40 21.74
N SER A 509 26.16 12.80 22.75
CA SER A 509 26.68 11.65 23.50
C SER A 509 25.74 10.45 23.45
N ILE A 510 26.26 9.28 23.06
CA ILE A 510 25.54 7.99 23.08
C ILE A 510 26.08 7.11 24.22
N ILE A 511 25.19 6.42 24.94
CA ILE A 511 25.54 5.45 25.98
C ILE A 511 25.09 4.05 25.54
N LEU A 512 26.04 3.14 25.32
CA LEU A 512 25.76 1.73 25.01
C LEU A 512 25.78 0.87 26.27
N GLU A 513 24.87 -0.09 26.32
CA GLU A 513 24.71 -1.07 27.39
C GLU A 513 25.32 -2.40 26.97
N LYS A 514 25.76 -3.20 27.95
CA LYS A 514 26.37 -4.51 27.66
C LYS A 514 25.27 -5.53 27.30
N GLY A 515 25.43 -6.22 26.18
CA GLY A 515 24.45 -7.13 25.59
C GLY A 515 24.94 -7.61 24.23
N TYR A 516 24.44 -8.69 23.66
CA TYR A 516 24.60 -8.89 22.21
C TYR A 516 23.32 -8.43 21.53
N GLU A 517 23.43 -7.61 20.51
CA GLU A 517 22.30 -7.21 19.67
C GLU A 517 22.79 -7.10 18.23
N ASP A 518 22.03 -7.70 17.33
CA ASP A 518 22.23 -7.55 15.90
C ASP A 518 20.89 -7.35 15.22
N ASN A 519 20.74 -6.14 14.72
CA ASN A 519 19.64 -5.65 13.89
C ASN A 519 20.14 -5.48 12.44
N PHE A 520 21.27 -6.09 12.12
CA PHE A 520 21.91 -6.16 10.81
C PHE A 520 22.23 -4.83 10.09
N ILE A 521 22.11 -3.71 10.80
CA ILE A 521 22.61 -2.37 10.40
C ILE A 521 24.12 -2.42 10.12
N PHE A 522 24.85 -3.19 10.92
CA PHE A 522 26.30 -3.34 10.80
C PHE A 522 26.64 -4.80 10.48
N ASP A 523 27.73 -4.99 9.72
CA ASP A 523 28.29 -6.32 9.52
C ASP A 523 29.12 -6.74 10.74
N PHE A 524 28.52 -7.52 11.65
CA PHE A 524 29.25 -8.11 12.78
C PHE A 524 29.87 -9.48 12.46
N GLY A 525 29.85 -9.91 11.19
CA GLY A 525 30.56 -11.11 10.73
C GLY A 525 29.76 -12.40 10.81
N TRP A 526 28.44 -12.33 10.59
CA TRP A 526 27.63 -13.52 10.35
C TRP A 526 28.08 -14.21 9.06
N THR A 527 28.05 -15.55 9.06
CA THR A 527 28.55 -16.35 7.94
C THR A 527 27.44 -17.18 7.32
N VAL A 528 27.41 -17.23 5.98
CA VAL A 528 26.44 -17.98 5.20
C VAL A 528 27.12 -19.19 4.55
N TYR A 529 26.49 -20.36 4.64
CA TYR A 529 26.90 -21.63 4.02
C TYR A 529 25.69 -22.32 3.39
N GLY A 530 25.91 -23.29 2.50
CA GLY A 530 24.81 -24.01 1.84
C GLY A 530 25.16 -24.45 0.43
N ASP A 531 24.24 -25.19 -0.18
CA ASP A 531 24.31 -25.68 -1.55
C ASP A 531 23.06 -25.34 -2.38
N ALA A 532 22.14 -24.52 -1.85
CA ALA A 532 21.00 -24.02 -2.61
C ALA A 532 21.45 -23.32 -3.90
N GLU A 533 20.79 -23.65 -5.02
CA GLU A 533 21.10 -23.06 -6.32
C GLU A 533 20.68 -21.58 -6.39
N LYS A 534 19.65 -21.20 -5.61
CA LYS A 534 19.10 -19.84 -5.47
C LYS A 534 18.59 -19.62 -4.03
N GLY A 535 18.35 -18.37 -3.67
CA GLY A 535 17.81 -18.00 -2.36
C GLY A 535 18.77 -18.24 -1.20
N MET A 536 20.08 -18.04 -1.41
CA MET A 536 21.04 -18.06 -0.29
C MET A 536 20.74 -16.90 0.67
N TRP A 537 20.97 -17.09 1.98
CA TRP A 537 20.89 -15.99 2.94
C TRP A 537 21.75 -14.80 2.51
N GLU A 538 21.17 -13.61 2.55
CA GLU A 538 21.86 -12.36 2.31
C GLU A 538 21.39 -11.28 3.26
N ARG A 539 22.32 -10.39 3.63
CA ARG A 539 22.04 -9.24 4.49
C ARG A 539 21.61 -8.06 3.61
N GLY A 540 20.45 -7.47 3.87
CA GLY A 540 20.01 -6.31 3.11
C GLY A 540 18.70 -5.73 3.65
N VAL A 541 18.30 -4.62 3.03
CA VAL A 541 16.97 -4.04 3.23
C VAL A 541 15.98 -4.85 2.38
N PRO A 542 14.87 -5.34 2.96
CA PRO A 542 13.78 -5.92 2.16
C PRO A 542 13.27 -4.91 1.13
N ASP A 543 13.07 -5.34 -0.10
CA ASP A 543 12.61 -4.48 -1.19
C ASP A 543 11.07 -4.37 -1.18
N ASP A 544 10.57 -3.13 -1.06
CA ASP A 544 9.15 -2.77 -0.92
C ASP A 544 8.30 -3.14 -2.16
N VAL A 545 8.95 -3.39 -3.31
CA VAL A 545 8.25 -3.72 -4.57
C VAL A 545 7.84 -5.21 -4.64
N LYS A 546 8.04 -5.99 -3.57
CA LYS A 546 8.05 -7.46 -3.63
C LYS A 546 6.76 -8.21 -3.28
N SER A 547 5.65 -7.54 -3.04
CA SER A 547 4.34 -8.21 -3.04
C SER A 547 3.63 -7.90 -4.36
N THR A 548 3.25 -8.94 -5.10
CA THR A 548 2.00 -8.77 -5.86
C THR A 548 0.93 -8.40 -4.82
N PRO A 549 -0.08 -7.61 -5.16
CA PRO A 549 -1.13 -7.18 -4.23
C PRO A 549 -1.70 -8.27 -3.30
N CYS A 550 -1.55 -9.55 -3.64
CA CYS A 550 -2.26 -10.67 -3.02
C CYS A 550 -1.39 -11.78 -2.40
N GLU A 551 -0.07 -11.78 -2.59
CA GLU A 551 0.79 -12.84 -2.02
C GLU A 551 2.06 -12.21 -1.43
N ASN A 552 2.13 -12.13 -0.10
CA ASN A 552 3.33 -11.74 0.64
C ASN A 552 4.39 -12.85 0.49
N LEU A 553 5.04 -12.93 -0.66
CA LEU A 553 6.03 -13.97 -0.98
C LEU A 553 7.42 -13.69 -0.39
N ALA A 554 7.66 -12.44 0.03
CA ALA A 554 8.84 -11.92 0.70
C ALA A 554 8.41 -10.98 1.85
N PRO A 555 9.26 -10.70 2.85
CA PRO A 555 8.99 -9.63 3.80
C PRO A 555 8.96 -8.28 3.04
N PRO A 556 7.87 -7.49 3.12
CA PRO A 556 7.77 -6.21 2.41
C PRO A 556 8.67 -5.13 3.05
N SER A 557 9.00 -5.30 4.33
CA SER A 557 9.83 -4.41 5.11
C SER A 557 10.55 -5.20 6.21
N ASP A 558 11.45 -4.52 6.90
CA ASP A 558 12.13 -5.05 8.09
C ASP A 558 11.18 -5.25 9.29
N ASP A 559 11.63 -5.89 10.37
CA ASP A 559 10.83 -5.99 11.61
C ASP A 559 10.66 -4.58 12.22
N ALA A 560 9.42 -4.09 12.26
CA ALA A 560 9.11 -2.77 12.82
C ALA A 560 9.48 -2.59 14.31
N ASN A 561 9.88 -3.66 15.02
CA ASN A 561 10.26 -3.64 16.43
C ASN A 561 11.78 -3.61 16.69
N ASP A 562 12.60 -3.43 15.67
CA ASP A 562 14.06 -3.46 15.78
C ASP A 562 14.68 -2.06 15.50
N LEU A 563 16.00 -1.98 15.28
CA LEU A 563 16.64 -0.73 14.85
C LEU A 563 17.16 -0.87 13.42
N GLY A 564 16.73 0.03 12.54
CA GLY A 564 17.24 0.05 11.16
C GLY A 564 16.16 -0.42 10.20
N ASN A 565 16.59 -0.88 9.03
CA ASN A 565 15.73 -1.46 8.00
C ASN A 565 16.39 -2.69 7.35
N SER A 566 17.43 -3.27 7.98
CA SER A 566 18.21 -4.36 7.40
C SER A 566 18.01 -5.63 8.19
N CYS A 567 17.84 -6.74 7.49
CA CYS A 567 17.80 -8.07 8.09
C CYS A 567 18.56 -9.08 7.22
N TYR A 568 18.51 -10.36 7.61
CA TYR A 568 18.85 -11.45 6.71
C TYR A 568 17.59 -12.00 6.05
N ILE A 569 17.64 -12.18 4.73
CA ILE A 569 16.56 -12.75 3.91
C ILE A 569 17.17 -13.81 2.97
N THR A 570 16.44 -14.87 2.66
CA THR A 570 16.86 -15.85 1.64
C THR A 570 16.51 -15.34 0.24
N GLY A 571 17.47 -14.72 -0.44
CA GLY A 571 17.26 -14.09 -1.74
C GLY A 571 16.61 -12.70 -1.64
N ASN A 572 17.26 -11.69 -2.22
CA ASN A 572 16.90 -10.28 -2.12
C ASN A 572 17.08 -9.53 -3.46
N GLU A 573 17.20 -10.23 -4.59
CA GLU A 573 17.14 -9.59 -5.92
C GLU A 573 15.77 -8.92 -6.15
N PRO A 574 15.63 -7.83 -6.93
CA PRO A 574 14.32 -7.22 -7.25
C PRO A 574 13.41 -8.16 -8.06
N LEU A 575 12.10 -8.08 -7.87
CA LEU A 575 11.14 -8.79 -8.75
C LEU A 575 11.13 -8.08 -10.11
N SER A 576 11.67 -8.72 -11.16
CA SER A 576 11.44 -8.25 -12.52
C SER A 576 10.02 -8.63 -12.94
N ILE A 577 9.05 -7.76 -12.65
CA ILE A 577 7.75 -7.80 -13.33
C ILE A 577 8.04 -7.39 -14.77
N PHE A 578 8.22 -8.37 -15.67
CA PHE A 578 8.29 -8.06 -17.09
C PHE A 578 6.96 -7.44 -17.51
N THR A 579 6.99 -6.16 -17.89
CA THR A 579 5.83 -5.34 -18.28
C THR A 579 5.22 -5.75 -19.64
N ASP A 580 5.71 -6.83 -20.23
CA ASP A 580 5.42 -7.27 -21.60
C ASP A 580 5.29 -8.79 -21.76
N THR A 581 5.68 -9.59 -20.74
CA THR A 581 5.41 -11.03 -20.72
C THR A 581 5.00 -11.47 -19.33
N TRP A 582 3.82 -12.08 -19.23
CA TRP A 582 3.19 -12.67 -18.03
C TRP A 582 3.98 -13.85 -17.41
N ILE A 583 5.30 -13.73 -17.27
CA ILE A 583 6.21 -14.76 -16.76
C ILE A 583 6.98 -14.18 -15.57
N PHE A 584 6.67 -14.68 -14.37
CA PHE A 584 7.44 -14.43 -13.16
C PHE A 584 8.71 -15.30 -13.20
N THR A 585 9.88 -14.71 -13.42
CA THR A 585 11.16 -15.39 -13.14
C THR A 585 11.53 -15.16 -11.68
N VAL A 586 11.20 -16.14 -10.83
CA VAL A 586 11.47 -16.07 -9.39
C VAL A 586 12.87 -16.59 -9.10
N ASN A 587 13.87 -15.70 -9.21
CA ASN A 587 15.24 -16.01 -8.80
C ASN A 587 15.46 -15.92 -7.27
N GLN A 588 14.42 -15.53 -6.52
CA GLN A 588 14.53 -15.12 -5.12
C GLN A 588 14.31 -16.28 -4.12
N VAL A 589 13.51 -17.28 -4.47
CA VAL A 589 13.20 -18.38 -3.55
C VAL A 589 14.39 -19.31 -3.34
N VAL A 590 14.46 -19.89 -2.14
CA VAL A 590 15.34 -21.03 -1.87
C VAL A 590 14.96 -22.14 -2.84
N TYR A 591 15.91 -22.60 -3.65
CA TYR A 591 15.65 -23.62 -4.66
C TYR A 591 16.74 -24.67 -4.69
N ASN A 592 16.31 -25.94 -4.68
CA ASN A 592 17.16 -27.12 -4.88
C ASN A 592 18.43 -27.12 -4.02
N GLY A 593 18.26 -27.10 -2.71
CA GLY A 593 19.35 -27.21 -1.74
C GLY A 593 19.05 -26.46 -0.45
N GLU A 594 20.09 -26.28 0.34
CA GLU A 594 20.01 -25.70 1.68
C GLU A 594 20.78 -24.40 1.80
N THR A 595 20.29 -23.50 2.65
CA THR A 595 21.02 -22.30 3.08
C THR A 595 21.04 -22.16 4.61
N ILE A 596 22.21 -21.84 5.15
CA ILE A 596 22.54 -21.82 6.57
C ILE A 596 23.19 -20.49 6.92
N LEU A 597 22.67 -19.80 7.93
CA LEU A 597 23.22 -18.59 8.51
C LEU A 597 23.76 -18.90 9.91
N THR A 598 24.97 -18.46 10.22
CA THR A 598 25.63 -18.72 11.52
C THR A 598 26.17 -17.43 12.13
N SER A 599 25.86 -17.22 13.41
CA SER A 599 26.32 -16.05 14.17
C SER A 599 27.84 -16.06 14.40
N PRO A 600 28.45 -14.90 14.66
CA PRO A 600 29.78 -14.82 15.27
C PRO A 600 29.82 -15.56 16.63
N ILE A 601 31.03 -15.74 17.18
CA ILE A 601 31.19 -16.35 18.51
C ILE A 601 30.57 -15.45 19.57
N LEU A 602 29.80 -16.06 20.46
CA LEU A 602 29.17 -15.47 21.62
C LEU A 602 29.89 -15.94 22.90
N PRO A 603 30.87 -15.18 23.42
CA PRO A 603 31.53 -15.54 24.67
C PRO A 603 30.62 -15.29 25.87
N LEU A 604 29.70 -16.22 26.15
CA LEU A 604 28.64 -16.04 27.15
C LEU A 604 29.12 -16.40 28.56
N LYS A 605 29.89 -17.47 28.74
CA LYS A 605 30.34 -17.94 30.07
C LYS A 605 31.12 -16.90 30.85
N SER A 606 31.96 -16.12 30.16
CA SER A 606 32.78 -15.07 30.77
C SER A 606 32.01 -13.79 31.09
N ASN A 607 30.78 -13.63 30.57
CA ASN A 607 30.08 -12.35 30.57
C ASN A 607 28.67 -12.39 31.17
N TYR A 608 28.04 -13.57 31.23
CA TYR A 608 26.66 -13.75 31.64
C TYR A 608 26.51 -14.92 32.61
N LEU A 609 25.58 -14.80 33.54
CA LEU A 609 25.17 -15.87 34.45
C LEU A 609 23.93 -16.60 33.91
N ARG A 610 22.99 -15.87 33.32
CA ARG A 610 21.70 -16.32 32.77
C ARG A 610 21.46 -15.65 31.40
N PRO A 611 22.19 -16.04 30.35
CA PRO A 611 22.00 -15.44 29.04
C PRO A 611 20.59 -15.75 28.50
N GLN A 612 19.80 -14.68 28.28
CA GLN A 612 18.47 -14.74 27.69
C GLN A 612 18.53 -14.37 26.21
N LEU A 613 18.09 -15.28 25.33
CA LEU A 613 18.05 -15.13 23.88
C LEU A 613 16.64 -14.73 23.41
N SER A 614 16.57 -13.78 22.47
CA SER A 614 15.39 -13.49 21.64
C SER A 614 15.81 -13.16 20.20
N TYR A 615 14.89 -13.29 19.26
CA TYR A 615 15.07 -13.01 17.83
C TYR A 615 13.70 -12.93 17.14
N SER A 616 13.65 -12.41 15.92
CA SER A 616 12.48 -12.41 15.05
C SER A 616 12.71 -13.26 13.80
N THR A 617 11.65 -13.89 13.32
CA THR A 617 11.66 -14.69 12.09
C THR A 617 10.50 -14.31 11.19
N TRP A 618 10.72 -14.39 9.89
CA TRP A 618 9.69 -14.37 8.86
C TRP A 618 9.81 -15.65 8.04
N PHE A 619 8.69 -16.22 7.59
CA PHE A 619 8.74 -17.48 6.85
C PHE A 619 7.55 -17.60 5.91
N VAL A 620 7.80 -17.90 4.64
CA VAL A 620 6.78 -18.27 3.65
C VAL A 620 7.11 -19.63 3.08
N ASN A 621 6.06 -20.44 3.03
CA ASN A 621 6.09 -21.76 2.43
C ASN A 621 4.73 -21.96 1.75
N GLN A 622 4.65 -21.60 0.46
CA GLN A 622 3.39 -21.54 -0.27
C GLN A 622 3.45 -22.21 -1.65
N ARG A 623 2.25 -22.57 -2.12
CA ARG A 623 2.00 -23.03 -3.49
C ARG A 623 1.46 -21.85 -4.30
N LEU A 624 2.01 -21.62 -5.49
CA LEU A 624 1.46 -20.61 -6.40
C LEU A 624 0.09 -21.04 -6.94
N ASN A 625 -0.96 -20.27 -6.67
CA ASN A 625 -2.26 -20.44 -7.32
C ASN A 625 -2.27 -19.59 -8.60
N TYR A 626 -1.90 -20.18 -9.73
CA TYR A 626 -2.04 -19.53 -11.03
C TYR A 626 -3.54 -19.40 -11.37
N TYR A 627 -4.16 -18.29 -10.95
CA TYR A 627 -5.60 -18.05 -11.14
C TYR A 627 -6.00 -17.96 -12.63
N PHE A 628 -5.05 -17.76 -13.54
CA PHE A 628 -5.37 -17.51 -14.94
C PHE A 628 -5.57 -18.76 -15.81
N TYR A 629 -5.05 -19.95 -15.48
CA TYR A 629 -5.26 -21.16 -16.30
C TYR A 629 -5.12 -22.47 -15.49
N PRO A 630 -6.14 -22.89 -14.72
CA PRO A 630 -6.07 -24.12 -13.92
C PRO A 630 -5.92 -25.40 -14.77
N SER A 631 -6.20 -25.34 -16.07
CA SER A 631 -6.14 -26.48 -16.99
C SER A 631 -4.74 -26.80 -17.54
N TYR A 632 -3.75 -25.91 -17.39
CA TYR A 632 -2.46 -26.03 -18.09
C TYR A 632 -1.30 -26.58 -17.24
N TYR A 633 -1.36 -26.49 -15.90
CA TYR A 633 -0.18 -26.74 -15.04
C TYR A 633 -0.30 -27.86 -13.99
N GLY A 634 -1.41 -28.60 -13.94
CA GLY A 634 -1.53 -29.80 -13.08
C GLY A 634 -1.58 -29.52 -11.57
N THR A 635 -1.68 -30.59 -10.77
CA THR A 635 -1.81 -30.52 -9.30
C THR A 635 -0.45 -30.52 -8.62
N PHE A 636 -0.09 -29.43 -7.91
CA PHE A 636 1.13 -29.35 -7.11
C PHE A 636 0.97 -30.02 -5.72
N ALA A 637 2.09 -30.50 -5.15
CA ALA A 637 2.14 -31.14 -3.83
C ALA A 637 1.94 -30.12 -2.67
N PRO A 638 1.48 -30.56 -1.48
CA PRO A 638 1.36 -29.68 -0.31
C PRO A 638 2.73 -29.15 0.15
N ALA A 639 2.77 -27.87 0.55
CA ALA A 639 3.91 -27.21 1.21
C ALA A 639 4.49 -28.08 2.34
N ASN A 640 5.80 -28.36 2.33
CA ASN A 640 6.45 -29.23 3.33
C ASN A 640 7.83 -28.75 3.83
N ASP A 641 8.29 -27.59 3.39
CA ASP A 641 9.53 -26.98 3.85
C ASP A 641 9.45 -26.39 5.27
N LYS A 642 10.62 -26.07 5.85
CA LYS A 642 10.74 -25.57 7.22
C LYS A 642 11.92 -24.61 7.41
N LEU A 643 11.80 -23.77 8.44
CA LEU A 643 12.88 -22.97 9.01
C LEU A 643 13.23 -23.50 10.41
N GLU A 644 14.50 -23.74 10.67
CA GLU A 644 15.00 -24.33 11.93
C GLU A 644 16.07 -23.46 12.56
N ILE A 645 15.96 -23.24 13.88
CA ILE A 645 16.88 -22.43 14.68
C ILE A 645 17.59 -23.31 15.70
N PHE A 646 18.92 -23.27 15.75
CA PHE A 646 19.76 -24.05 16.65
C PHE A 646 20.69 -23.15 17.48
N ILE A 647 21.02 -23.60 18.69
CA ILE A 647 22.12 -23.06 19.49
C ILE A 647 23.20 -24.11 19.68
N GLU A 648 24.46 -23.70 19.49
CA GLU A 648 25.64 -24.54 19.66
C GLU A 648 26.53 -23.99 20.77
N ASN A 649 27.23 -24.87 21.50
CA ASN A 649 28.21 -24.48 22.52
C ASN A 649 29.66 -24.82 22.15
N GLY A 650 29.90 -25.23 20.90
CA GLY A 650 31.18 -25.71 20.37
C GLY A 650 31.41 -27.21 20.50
N THR A 651 30.56 -27.94 21.23
CA THR A 651 30.62 -29.41 21.35
C THR A 651 29.27 -30.09 21.12
N GLU A 652 28.18 -29.39 21.42
CA GLU A 652 26.79 -29.84 21.30
C GLU A 652 25.98 -28.79 20.53
N SER A 653 24.93 -29.24 19.84
CA SER A 653 23.98 -28.43 19.09
C SER A 653 22.55 -28.84 19.49
N ILE A 654 21.70 -27.88 19.83
CA ILE A 654 20.32 -28.09 20.27
C ILE A 654 19.37 -27.28 19.39
N LEU A 655 18.31 -27.93 18.91
CA LEU A 655 17.20 -27.30 18.19
C LEU A 655 16.35 -26.47 19.17
N LEU A 656 16.22 -25.17 18.89
CA LEU A 656 15.38 -24.25 19.67
C LEU A 656 13.96 -24.16 19.12
N GLU A 657 13.81 -24.13 17.79
CA GLU A 657 12.53 -23.86 17.13
C GLU A 657 12.48 -24.44 15.71
N THR A 658 11.29 -24.89 15.31
CA THR A 658 10.95 -25.29 13.93
C THR A 658 9.70 -24.54 13.49
N ILE A 659 9.73 -23.98 12.29
CA ILE A 659 8.66 -23.17 11.70
C ILE A 659 8.27 -23.81 10.38
N THR A 660 6.98 -24.10 10.20
CA THR A 660 6.43 -24.75 9.00
C THR A 660 5.31 -23.94 8.36
N ASP A 661 4.62 -23.13 9.14
CA ASP A 661 3.49 -22.32 8.67
C ASP A 661 4.00 -20.97 8.14
N THR A 662 3.34 -20.45 7.10
CA THR A 662 3.61 -19.08 6.64
C THR A 662 3.29 -18.08 7.75
N SER A 663 4.20 -17.15 8.02
CA SER A 663 4.03 -16.08 8.98
C SER A 663 4.72 -14.80 8.53
N LEU A 664 4.08 -13.66 8.81
CA LEU A 664 4.75 -12.36 8.88
C LEU A 664 5.84 -12.37 9.96
N TRP A 665 6.57 -11.25 10.10
CA TRP A 665 7.55 -11.07 11.16
C TRP A 665 6.95 -11.42 12.52
N ARG A 666 7.58 -12.36 13.22
CA ARG A 666 7.14 -12.81 14.53
C ARG A 666 8.32 -12.89 15.50
N PRO A 667 8.16 -12.39 16.73
CA PRO A 667 9.18 -12.55 17.76
C PRO A 667 9.17 -13.97 18.31
N SER A 668 10.35 -14.46 18.71
CA SER A 668 10.51 -15.69 19.46
C SER A 668 10.12 -15.52 20.93
N LYS A 669 9.99 -16.65 21.64
CA LYS A 669 9.92 -16.61 23.11
C LYS A 669 11.29 -16.26 23.65
N ILE A 670 11.35 -15.55 24.78
CA ILE A 670 12.62 -15.34 25.49
C ILE A 670 13.09 -16.68 26.06
N LEU A 671 14.29 -17.12 25.66
CA LEU A 671 14.87 -18.40 26.05
C LEU A 671 16.06 -18.19 26.99
N ASN A 672 16.01 -18.77 28.20
CA ASN A 672 17.18 -18.83 29.07
C ASN A 672 18.09 -19.98 28.62
N LEU A 673 19.20 -19.66 27.97
CA LEU A 673 20.07 -20.67 27.36
C LEU A 673 20.69 -21.61 28.41
N ALA A 674 20.88 -21.14 29.64
CA ALA A 674 21.47 -21.94 30.71
C ALA A 674 20.58 -23.13 31.12
N ASP A 675 19.28 -23.08 30.80
CA ASP A 675 18.33 -24.17 31.06
C ASP A 675 18.33 -25.22 29.93
N LEU A 676 18.93 -24.90 28.78
CA LEU A 676 18.85 -25.69 27.56
C LEU A 676 20.18 -26.38 27.23
N ILE A 677 21.30 -25.67 27.38
CA ILE A 677 22.64 -26.13 26.97
C ILE A 677 23.71 -25.62 27.94
N GLU A 678 24.83 -26.34 28.10
CA GLU A 678 25.97 -25.84 28.87
C GLU A 678 26.50 -24.55 28.25
N ILE A 679 26.54 -23.48 29.04
CA ILE A 679 27.05 -22.17 28.63
C ILE A 679 28.58 -22.19 28.52
N THR A 680 29.08 -21.94 27.31
CA THR A 680 30.51 -21.81 27.02
C THR A 680 30.83 -20.42 26.45
N ASP A 681 32.11 -20.18 26.17
CA ASP A 681 32.54 -18.98 25.44
C ASP A 681 32.59 -19.20 23.90
N ASN A 682 32.21 -20.40 23.42
CA ASN A 682 32.21 -20.77 22.01
C ASN A 682 30.78 -20.90 21.45
N MET A 683 29.82 -20.19 22.06
CA MET A 683 28.41 -20.30 21.69
C MET A 683 28.16 -19.70 20.30
N ARG A 684 27.24 -20.28 19.52
CA ARG A 684 26.77 -19.77 18.22
C ARG A 684 25.29 -20.07 17.98
N LEU A 685 24.60 -19.16 17.30
CA LEU A 685 23.26 -19.40 16.77
C LEU A 685 23.36 -19.82 15.30
N VAL A 686 22.56 -20.80 14.89
CA VAL A 686 22.51 -21.33 13.52
C VAL A 686 21.07 -21.36 13.03
N ILE A 687 20.83 -20.80 11.85
CA ILE A 687 19.51 -20.67 11.21
C ILE A 687 19.57 -21.40 9.87
N LYS A 688 18.62 -22.30 9.61
CA LYS A 688 18.66 -23.21 8.46
C LYS A 688 17.29 -23.35 7.80
N THR A 689 17.28 -23.29 6.47
CA THR A 689 16.12 -23.63 5.65
C THR A 689 16.56 -24.28 4.34
N ALA A 690 15.70 -25.08 3.73
CA ALA A 690 16.02 -25.85 2.54
C ALA A 690 14.76 -26.17 1.73
N ASP A 691 14.91 -26.19 0.42
CA ASP A 691 13.89 -26.63 -0.54
C ASP A 691 14.44 -27.79 -1.38
N THR A 692 13.58 -28.75 -1.72
CA THR A 692 13.94 -29.91 -2.57
C THR A 692 13.31 -29.83 -3.95
N LYS A 693 14.04 -30.25 -4.98
CA LYS A 693 13.62 -30.19 -6.39
C LYS A 693 12.23 -30.77 -6.73
N GLU A 694 11.67 -31.62 -5.88
CA GLU A 694 10.39 -32.30 -6.10
C GLU A 694 9.16 -31.50 -5.60
N SER A 695 9.38 -30.41 -4.84
CA SER A 695 8.32 -29.67 -4.12
C SER A 695 7.63 -28.60 -4.99
N ASN A 696 8.38 -27.88 -5.84
CA ASN A 696 7.93 -26.65 -6.53
C ASN A 696 7.21 -25.67 -5.58
N HIS A 697 7.72 -25.50 -4.35
CA HIS A 697 7.20 -24.52 -3.38
C HIS A 697 7.93 -23.19 -3.48
N PHE A 698 7.25 -22.11 -3.10
CA PHE A 698 7.88 -20.82 -2.83
C PHE A 698 8.33 -20.82 -1.38
N LEU A 699 9.64 -20.91 -1.19
CA LEU A 699 10.30 -20.90 0.11
C LEU A 699 11.13 -19.63 0.26
N GLU A 700 10.74 -18.80 1.21
CA GLU A 700 11.50 -17.63 1.61
C GLU A 700 11.48 -17.47 3.14
N ALA A 701 12.60 -17.01 3.71
CA ALA A 701 12.79 -16.87 5.15
C ALA A 701 13.50 -15.55 5.46
N GLY A 702 13.10 -14.93 6.57
CA GLY A 702 13.73 -13.76 7.15
C GLY A 702 14.19 -14.03 8.59
N PHE A 703 15.30 -13.43 9.00
CA PHE A 703 15.82 -13.47 10.37
C PHE A 703 16.30 -12.10 10.80
N ASP A 704 15.81 -11.65 11.95
CA ASP A 704 16.05 -10.29 12.43
C ASP A 704 16.06 -10.16 13.98
N ASN A 705 16.36 -8.97 14.51
CA ASN A 705 16.18 -8.55 15.90
C ASN A 705 16.85 -9.49 16.92
N PHE A 706 18.05 -9.99 16.60
CA PHE A 706 18.79 -10.92 17.44
C PHE A 706 19.29 -10.23 18.71
N LYS A 707 19.01 -10.81 19.89
CA LYS A 707 19.42 -10.22 21.16
C LYS A 707 19.78 -11.26 22.22
N ILE A 708 20.87 -11.01 22.95
CA ILE A 708 21.22 -11.70 24.20
C ILE A 708 21.46 -10.67 25.31
N THR A 709 20.72 -10.82 26.41
CA THR A 709 20.88 -10.00 27.61
C THR A 709 21.05 -10.86 28.86
N GLU A 710 21.45 -10.22 29.97
CA GLU A 710 21.53 -10.89 31.27
C GLU A 710 20.13 -10.99 31.88
N GLY A 711 19.68 -12.22 32.14
CA GLY A 711 18.44 -12.47 32.86
C GLY A 711 18.55 -12.03 34.31
N MET A 712 17.47 -11.49 34.86
CA MET A 712 17.44 -11.12 36.28
C MET A 712 17.66 -12.35 37.15
N ALA A 713 18.62 -12.26 38.09
CA ALA A 713 18.79 -13.26 39.13
C ALA A 713 17.61 -13.19 40.11
N ASP A 714 16.47 -13.82 39.77
CA ASP A 714 15.42 -14.29 40.71
C ASP A 714 14.14 -14.85 40.03
N GLU A 715 14.14 -15.24 38.75
CA GLU A 715 12.94 -15.88 38.17
C GLU A 715 12.64 -17.27 38.77
N ASP A 716 13.64 -17.97 39.32
CA ASP A 716 13.43 -19.27 39.99
C ASP A 716 12.74 -19.19 41.36
N PHE A 717 12.62 -18.00 41.94
CA PHE A 717 11.94 -17.79 43.23
C PHE A 717 10.50 -17.32 43.10
N LEU A 718 10.04 -16.98 41.89
CA LEU A 718 8.71 -16.46 41.63
C LEU A 718 7.83 -17.55 41.01
N PHE A 719 6.78 -17.96 41.72
CA PHE A 719 5.75 -18.81 41.13
C PHE A 719 4.87 -17.96 40.17
N GLN A 720 4.37 -18.56 39.08
CA GLN A 720 3.42 -17.95 38.14
C GLN A 720 2.28 -17.20 38.87
N GLU A 721 1.91 -16.01 38.38
CA GLU A 721 0.87 -15.14 38.97
C GLU A 721 -0.49 -15.84 39.22
N GLU A 722 -0.72 -17.02 38.63
CA GLU A 722 -1.97 -17.79 38.71
C GLU A 722 -2.32 -18.41 40.07
N SER A 723 -1.41 -18.42 41.08
CA SER A 723 -1.68 -19.07 42.39
C SER A 723 -2.21 -18.18 43.51
N ILE A 724 -2.21 -16.85 43.32
CA ILE A 724 -2.72 -15.90 44.32
C ILE A 724 -3.45 -14.74 43.64
N LYS A 725 -4.70 -14.52 44.05
CA LYS A 725 -5.47 -13.32 43.69
C LYS A 725 -5.41 -12.34 44.84
N TRP A 726 -5.03 -11.11 44.56
CA TRP A 726 -4.84 -10.10 45.60
C TRP A 726 -5.02 -8.69 45.07
N ASN A 727 -5.41 -7.80 45.98
CA ASN A 727 -5.60 -6.38 45.71
C ASN A 727 -5.14 -5.57 46.92
N ILE A 728 -4.40 -4.48 46.66
CA ILE A 728 -3.87 -3.59 47.70
C ILE A 728 -4.47 -2.21 47.54
N TYR A 729 -5.08 -1.68 48.61
CA TYR A 729 -5.67 -0.34 48.58
C TYR A 729 -5.73 0.33 49.97
N PRO A 730 -5.60 1.66 50.03
CA PRO A 730 -5.13 2.52 48.94
C PRO A 730 -3.61 2.34 48.68
N ASN A 731 -3.17 2.58 47.44
CA ASN A 731 -1.75 2.68 47.09
C ASN A 731 -1.60 3.77 46.01
N PRO A 732 -1.02 4.95 46.32
CA PRO A 732 -0.32 5.31 47.56
C PRO A 732 -1.22 5.39 48.81
N PHE A 733 -0.64 5.20 50.00
CA PHE A 733 -1.32 5.34 51.29
C PHE A 733 -0.65 6.37 52.20
N PHE A 734 -1.41 6.94 53.14
CA PHE A 734 -0.93 7.95 54.10
C PHE A 734 -0.68 7.36 55.50
N THR A 735 -1.67 6.67 56.05
CA THR A 735 -1.60 6.05 57.39
C THR A 735 -1.52 4.54 57.32
N SER A 736 -2.36 3.94 56.48
CA SER A 736 -2.56 2.50 56.40
C SER A 736 -3.05 2.04 55.04
N PHE A 737 -2.86 0.74 54.78
CA PHE A 737 -3.38 0.08 53.60
C PHE A 737 -3.93 -1.30 53.96
N LYS A 738 -4.78 -1.81 53.06
CA LYS A 738 -5.37 -3.14 53.15
C LYS A 738 -4.88 -4.02 52.01
N ILE A 739 -4.77 -5.30 52.30
CA ILE A 739 -4.49 -6.35 51.33
C ILE A 739 -5.67 -7.33 51.38
N ASP A 740 -6.47 -7.37 50.32
CA ASP A 740 -7.40 -8.47 50.09
C ASP A 740 -6.64 -9.57 49.36
N TYR A 741 -6.77 -10.82 49.81
CA TYR A 741 -6.08 -11.96 49.21
C TYR A 741 -6.95 -13.21 49.19
N LYS A 742 -6.73 -14.03 48.17
CA LYS A 742 -7.28 -15.38 47.98
C LYS A 742 -6.20 -16.27 47.39
N ILE A 743 -5.93 -17.38 48.07
CA ILE A 743 -5.00 -18.42 47.65
C ILE A 743 -5.77 -19.50 46.91
N GLU A 744 -5.27 -19.93 45.74
CA GLU A 744 -5.95 -20.93 44.89
C GLU A 744 -5.21 -22.29 44.87
N LYS A 745 -4.22 -22.50 45.75
CA LYS A 745 -3.41 -23.72 45.86
C LYS A 745 -3.16 -24.13 47.32
N GLU A 746 -3.06 -25.44 47.60
CA GLU A 746 -2.74 -25.96 48.94
C GLU A 746 -1.35 -25.52 49.42
N TYR A 747 -1.23 -25.21 50.72
CA TYR A 747 0.02 -24.82 51.38
C TYR A 747 0.12 -25.40 52.79
N LYS A 748 1.34 -25.58 53.32
CA LYS A 748 1.56 -25.93 54.74
C LYS A 748 1.75 -24.70 55.62
N LYS A 749 2.34 -23.64 55.08
CA LYS A 749 2.59 -22.38 55.76
C LYS A 749 2.49 -21.20 54.80
N LEU A 750 1.68 -20.22 55.20
CA LEU A 750 1.51 -18.95 54.50
C LEU A 750 2.04 -17.81 55.36
N GLU A 751 2.92 -16.99 54.80
CA GLU A 751 3.46 -15.80 55.44
C GLU A 751 3.31 -14.58 54.52
N LEU A 752 3.07 -13.40 55.09
CA LEU A 752 3.19 -12.10 54.44
C LEU A 752 4.48 -11.45 54.94
N GLU A 753 5.33 -10.97 54.04
CA GLU A 753 6.55 -10.21 54.33
C GLU A 753 6.47 -8.84 53.65
N ILE A 754 6.81 -7.78 54.38
CA ILE A 754 6.90 -6.40 53.85
C ILE A 754 8.35 -5.94 53.98
N PHE A 755 8.92 -5.41 52.90
CA PHE A 755 10.31 -4.95 52.82
C PHE A 755 10.37 -3.45 52.56
N ASN A 756 11.41 -2.79 53.06
CA ASN A 756 11.79 -1.46 52.57
C ASN A 756 12.65 -1.58 51.29
N ILE A 757 12.99 -0.43 50.69
CA ILE A 757 13.82 -0.35 49.48
C ILE A 757 15.25 -0.92 49.66
N LEU A 758 15.71 -1.10 50.90
CA LEU A 758 17.02 -1.70 51.22
C LEU A 758 16.92 -3.23 51.42
N GLY A 759 15.76 -3.83 51.18
CA GLY A 759 15.52 -5.28 51.36
C GLY A 759 15.37 -5.72 52.81
N GLN A 760 15.23 -4.80 53.76
CA GLN A 760 15.03 -5.13 55.17
C GLN A 760 13.56 -5.45 55.43
N VAL A 761 13.28 -6.55 56.14
CA VAL A 761 11.92 -6.93 56.55
C VAL A 761 11.43 -5.94 57.60
N ILE A 762 10.36 -5.23 57.26
CA ILE A 762 9.65 -4.27 58.10
C ILE A 762 8.54 -4.94 58.89
N GLU A 763 7.85 -5.89 58.26
CA GLU A 763 6.78 -6.63 58.90
C GLU A 763 6.69 -8.05 58.36
N LYS A 764 6.31 -8.98 59.24
CA LYS A 764 6.07 -10.37 58.92
C LYS A 764 4.84 -10.88 59.65
N ARG A 765 3.90 -11.50 58.93
CA ARG A 765 2.69 -12.11 59.51
C ARG A 765 2.53 -13.53 59.01
N ILE A 766 2.14 -14.45 59.89
CA ILE A 766 1.68 -15.79 59.50
C ILE A 766 0.18 -15.69 59.26
N LEU A 767 -0.30 -16.26 58.15
CA LEU A 767 -1.70 -16.23 57.77
C LEU A 767 -2.28 -17.64 57.86
N GLU A 768 -3.42 -17.77 58.56
CA GLU A 768 -4.06 -19.07 58.79
C GLU A 768 -5.17 -19.37 57.79
N ASN A 769 -5.72 -18.35 57.13
CA ASN A 769 -6.84 -18.47 56.21
C ASN A 769 -6.39 -18.33 54.76
N GLU A 770 -6.99 -19.13 53.87
CA GLU A 770 -6.75 -19.11 52.42
C GLU A 770 -7.36 -17.87 51.74
N ILE A 771 -8.31 -17.19 52.40
CA ILE A 771 -8.94 -15.96 51.94
C ILE A 771 -9.04 -14.99 53.12
N GLY A 772 -8.73 -13.72 52.90
CA GLY A 772 -8.89 -12.70 53.94
C GLY A 772 -8.53 -11.29 53.52
N THR A 773 -8.74 -10.37 54.45
CA THR A 773 -8.34 -8.97 54.35
C THR A 773 -7.39 -8.64 55.49
N ILE A 774 -6.21 -8.10 55.17
CA ILE A 774 -5.19 -7.73 56.14
C ILE A 774 -5.09 -6.21 56.17
N SER A 775 -5.21 -5.59 57.35
CA SER A 775 -4.93 -4.16 57.53
C SER A 775 -3.53 -3.98 58.13
N ILE A 776 -2.73 -3.08 57.53
CA ILE A 776 -1.35 -2.80 57.92
C ILE A 776 -1.24 -1.35 58.42
N GLU A 777 -0.89 -1.19 59.71
CA GLU A 777 -0.87 0.07 60.44
C GLU A 777 0.26 0.10 61.49
N PRO A 778 0.99 1.22 61.67
CA PRO A 778 1.53 2.13 60.66
C PRO A 778 3.01 1.81 60.33
N ILE A 779 3.40 1.93 59.06
CA ILE A 779 4.80 1.79 58.62
C ILE A 779 5.46 3.17 58.59
N THR A 780 6.66 3.36 59.15
CA THR A 780 7.45 4.61 59.05
C THR A 780 8.91 4.31 58.72
N PRO A 781 9.63 5.16 57.97
CA PRO A 781 9.27 6.51 57.45
C PRO A 781 8.40 6.51 56.17
N ALA A 782 8.16 7.66 55.54
CA ALA A 782 7.58 7.71 54.19
C ALA A 782 8.57 7.17 53.15
N GLY A 783 8.09 6.46 52.13
CA GLY A 783 8.98 5.79 51.16
C GLY A 783 8.31 4.65 50.39
N ILE A 784 9.12 3.92 49.63
CA ILE A 784 8.71 2.76 48.84
C ILE A 784 8.92 1.49 49.67
N TYR A 785 7.91 0.63 49.68
CA TYR A 785 7.94 -0.69 50.29
C TYR A 785 7.47 -1.76 49.30
N PHE A 786 7.81 -3.01 49.58
CA PHE A 786 7.44 -4.16 48.77
C PHE A 786 6.70 -5.20 49.61
N VAL A 787 5.54 -5.65 49.15
CA VAL A 787 4.74 -6.69 49.80
C VAL A 787 4.91 -8.01 49.06
N VAL A 788 5.18 -9.09 49.80
CA VAL A 788 5.42 -10.43 49.25
C VAL A 788 4.69 -11.47 50.09
N PHE A 789 4.01 -12.43 49.44
CA PHE A 789 3.53 -13.65 50.11
C PHE A 789 4.58 -14.75 50.01
N LYS A 790 4.70 -15.56 51.05
CA LYS A 790 5.63 -16.69 51.12
C LYS A 790 4.88 -17.98 51.44
N PHE A 791 4.99 -18.96 50.55
CA PHE A 791 4.37 -20.29 50.64
C PHE A 791 5.45 -21.34 50.80
N ASP A 792 5.47 -22.05 51.92
CA ASP A 792 6.36 -23.20 52.14
C ASP A 792 7.85 -22.92 51.77
N GLY A 793 8.29 -21.67 51.92
CA GLY A 793 9.65 -21.23 51.59
C GLY A 793 9.81 -20.40 50.32
N LYS A 794 8.85 -20.43 49.38
CA LYS A 794 8.89 -19.71 48.08
C LYS A 794 8.13 -18.39 48.13
N ARG A 795 8.57 -17.37 47.38
CA ARG A 795 8.01 -16.00 47.42
C ARG A 795 7.13 -15.71 46.20
N SER A 796 6.13 -14.84 46.36
CA SER A 796 5.38 -14.26 45.25
C SER A 796 6.13 -13.09 44.63
N LYS A 797 5.68 -12.64 43.45
CA LYS A 797 6.15 -11.37 42.86
C LYS A 797 5.90 -10.23 43.84
N PRO A 798 6.88 -9.36 44.10
CA PRO A 798 6.70 -8.24 45.02
C PRO A 798 5.76 -7.18 44.42
N ILE A 799 4.79 -6.71 45.21
CA ILE A 799 4.02 -5.51 44.86
C ILE A 799 4.63 -4.29 45.52
N LYS A 800 4.92 -3.28 44.70
CA LYS A 800 5.35 -1.97 45.13
C LYS A 800 4.18 -1.21 45.78
N ILE A 801 4.38 -0.76 47.02
CA ILE A 801 3.49 0.17 47.71
C ILE A 801 4.22 1.45 48.08
N ILE A 802 3.51 2.57 48.06
CA ILE A 802 4.08 3.90 48.30
C ILE A 802 3.42 4.51 49.52
N LYS A 803 4.21 4.77 50.57
CA LYS A 803 3.79 5.62 51.69
C LYS A 803 4.05 7.07 51.32
N ALA A 804 2.98 7.83 51.12
CA ALA A 804 3.03 9.27 50.94
C ALA A 804 3.40 9.99 52.26
N LYS A 805 3.95 11.21 52.14
CA LYS A 805 4.30 12.05 53.29
C LYS A 805 3.08 12.54 54.04
#